data_AF-A0A947DI20-F1
#
_entry.id   AF-A0A947DI20-F1
#
_cell.length_a   1.000
_cell.length_b   1.000
_cell.length_c   1.000
_cell.angle_alpha   90.00
_cell.angle_beta   90.00
_cell.angle_gamma   90.00
#
_symmetry.space_group_name_H-M   'P 1'
#
loop_
_entity.id
_entity.type
_entity.pdbx_description
1 polymer ?
#
loop_
_entity_poly.entity_id
_entity_poly.type
_entity_poly.pdbx_seq_one_letter_code
_entity_poly.pdbx_strand_id
1 'polypeptide(L)'
;MGLSRSNSPTTTQVKLLVSPASGRIPWSLLSWLILGSGAVVLVAVILSGARLIIDPYSPNWLKTAFPGLVNSFEAAPQTANEIRAEMRSQGLTSGLPIAWPNVDEPTAWFYPVLDKDNKAIKELWVYRVQGDQLQRVEQISIRPMKESFITNPLVGTASQVASVDSDATLSSGKLMPSQSADGPWLLLEGQRRYGNTVMRYGQILSYQSHSQRLHRLLNWSSPTDQPPQWQTSETGHQLVIDQTVGLRPSFLLYQLVPNNPPQLQEISLYRSVYDSDQGSDLSPSSSDLSPSSSDLLSPSLYDKALKLAQGAVWSHSLQMMQSAKIALEPDWSSAAQTQLDLIELHAKHTKAQTEQTFSSQQQHILAYLMDGQWDKALTTLEDNPAIYESTLKRLEYEFDSLWRGVSTHLQVHPRDQATQIWGALLVTARQSPEAGQAWLKKKTRSKQLLERLQAVGKTQSLIAAIEVEPSKASSDSPTANVSSAANVSNAVGSLPSTTTTGRYLSLVGQAQSMATSGEGWLRSQTLPTPVPGQTWYQINVQLLQDSSGWGLPPVSITAANFWAETRSLRRQVQLFRGNQPVGGITVHGIKATGSDITLLAIGPEIEGLALVTTGNSLRWLNTLPWQTAPMPAIFTAANPVSTNNESVTADQSLATAGLDPLIPQEISQHLGLSSEQMTQLYPHLHYASLNLVGDGATEHLFTISHGLPSELALTPGKTIIFSNTGEILYSDIRQEQSLVALTDGGSGQSTMLLVEQPGRYDLIGL
;
A
#
# COMPACT_ATOMS: atom_id res chain seq x y z
N MET A 1 -18.26 37.32 -49.36
CA MET A 1 -19.70 37.12 -49.06
C MET A 1 -19.77 36.02 -48.00
N GLY A 2 -20.30 36.15 -46.80
CA GLY A 2 -20.90 37.24 -46.02
C GLY A 2 -20.69 36.92 -44.53
N LEU A 3 -20.75 37.95 -43.70
CA LEU A 3 -20.43 38.01 -42.27
C LEU A 3 -21.53 37.47 -41.34
N SER A 4 -21.18 37.38 -40.04
CA SER A 4 -22.05 37.50 -38.82
C SER A 4 -22.63 36.19 -38.23
N ARG A 5 -22.80 35.99 -36.91
CA ARG A 5 -22.31 36.55 -35.62
C ARG A 5 -22.76 35.56 -34.53
N SER A 6 -22.05 35.59 -33.40
CA SER A 6 -22.37 35.18 -32.01
C SER A 6 -23.80 34.73 -31.66
N ASN A 7 -23.91 33.71 -30.78
CA ASN A 7 -24.85 33.69 -29.65
C ASN A 7 -24.51 32.60 -28.60
N SER A 8 -24.51 33.00 -27.33
CA SER A 8 -24.75 32.19 -26.12
C SER A 8 -25.98 32.81 -25.41
N PRO A 9 -26.54 32.29 -24.30
CA PRO A 9 -26.81 30.92 -23.83
C PRO A 9 -28.35 30.71 -23.65
N THR A 10 -28.82 29.53 -23.19
CA THR A 10 -30.23 29.37 -22.75
C THR A 10 -30.32 28.64 -21.43
N THR A 11 -30.78 29.38 -20.42
CA THR A 11 -31.05 28.97 -19.04
C THR A 11 -32.38 28.23 -18.96
N THR A 12 -32.36 27.04 -18.37
CA THR A 12 -33.55 26.22 -18.10
C THR A 12 -34.39 26.86 -16.99
N GLN A 13 -35.61 27.29 -17.31
CA GLN A 13 -36.59 27.76 -16.32
C GLN A 13 -37.28 26.57 -15.65
N VAL A 14 -37.18 26.47 -14.31
CA VAL A 14 -38.01 25.58 -13.50
C VAL A 14 -39.22 26.38 -13.01
N LYS A 15 -40.42 25.90 -13.36
CA LYS A 15 -41.71 26.53 -13.06
C LYS A 15 -42.22 25.98 -11.73
N LEU A 16 -42.14 26.75 -10.65
CA LEU A 16 -42.73 26.40 -9.35
C LEU A 16 -44.13 27.01 -9.25
N LEU A 17 -45.16 26.15 -9.18
CA LEU A 17 -46.54 26.52 -8.88
C LEU A 17 -46.71 26.62 -7.36
N VAL A 18 -47.06 27.80 -6.84
CA VAL A 18 -47.56 27.95 -5.47
C VAL A 18 -48.88 28.71 -5.53
N SER A 19 -49.93 28.08 -5.00
CA SER A 19 -51.27 28.65 -4.80
C SER A 19 -51.30 29.60 -3.60
N PRO A 20 -52.06 30.71 -3.64
CA PRO A 20 -52.17 31.61 -2.49
C PRO A 20 -53.25 31.11 -1.51
N ALA A 21 -52.86 30.91 -0.24
CA ALA A 21 -53.81 30.82 0.87
C ALA A 21 -53.82 32.17 1.62
N SER A 22 -54.97 32.83 1.61
CA SER A 22 -55.19 34.11 2.28
C SER A 22 -55.34 33.93 3.79
N GLY A 23 -54.36 34.35 4.57
CA GLY A 23 -54.45 34.52 6.02
C GLY A 23 -54.02 35.93 6.43
N ARG A 24 -54.96 36.76 6.89
CA ARG A 24 -54.69 38.10 7.40
C ARG A 24 -54.06 37.99 8.80
N ILE A 25 -52.80 38.40 8.93
CA ILE A 25 -52.11 38.53 10.23
C ILE A 25 -52.53 39.87 10.85
N PRO A 26 -53.01 39.90 12.11
CA PRO A 26 -53.40 41.14 12.78
C PRO A 26 -52.19 42.04 13.07
N TRP A 27 -52.34 43.33 12.77
CA TRP A 27 -51.31 44.38 12.88
C TRP A 27 -50.69 44.58 14.28
N SER A 28 -51.25 43.99 15.33
CA SER A 28 -50.71 44.08 16.70
C SER A 28 -49.50 43.18 16.96
N LEU A 29 -49.24 42.18 16.12
CA LEU A 29 -48.05 41.31 16.23
C LEU A 29 -46.80 41.90 15.57
N LEU A 30 -46.95 42.87 14.66
CA LEU A 30 -45.81 43.53 14.00
C LEU A 30 -45.16 44.62 14.88
N SER A 31 -45.91 45.17 15.84
CA SER A 31 -45.42 46.22 16.74
C SER A 31 -44.48 45.68 17.82
N TRP A 32 -44.67 44.43 18.27
CA TRP A 32 -43.81 43.80 19.27
C TRP A 32 -42.49 43.27 18.71
N LEU A 33 -42.45 42.94 17.41
CA LEU A 33 -41.25 42.44 16.73
C LEU A 33 -40.23 43.53 16.38
N ILE A 34 -40.65 44.80 16.27
CA ILE A 34 -39.77 45.94 15.94
C ILE A 34 -39.14 46.54 17.22
N LEU A 35 -39.78 46.43 18.39
CA LEU A 35 -39.21 46.96 19.65
C LEU A 35 -38.27 45.99 20.37
N GLY A 36 -38.43 44.67 20.19
CA GLY A 36 -37.55 43.67 20.81
C GLY A 36 -36.24 43.39 20.06
N SER A 37 -36.21 43.60 18.74
CA SER A 37 -35.05 43.28 17.90
C SER A 37 -34.06 44.44 17.76
N GLY A 38 -34.51 45.70 17.90
CA GLY A 38 -33.65 46.88 17.82
C GLY A 38 -32.64 47.00 18.98
N ALA A 39 -33.03 46.57 20.19
CA ALA A 39 -32.16 46.64 21.36
C ALA A 39 -30.97 45.67 21.26
N VAL A 40 -31.17 44.47 20.71
CA VAL A 40 -30.09 43.47 20.54
C VAL A 40 -29.08 43.94 19.49
N VAL A 41 -29.55 44.56 18.41
CA VAL A 41 -28.67 45.12 17.36
C VAL A 41 -27.91 46.33 17.88
N LEU A 42 -28.56 47.24 18.63
CA LEU A 42 -27.88 48.39 19.24
C LEU A 42 -26.85 47.99 20.28
N VAL A 43 -27.15 47.01 21.13
CA VAL A 43 -26.20 46.46 22.11
C VAL A 43 -25.03 45.81 21.40
N ALA A 44 -25.26 45.05 20.33
CA ALA A 44 -24.18 44.47 19.52
C ALA A 44 -23.30 45.56 18.88
N VAL A 45 -23.89 46.62 18.31
CA VAL A 45 -23.13 47.73 17.69
C VAL A 45 -22.33 48.53 18.72
N ILE A 46 -22.89 48.79 19.89
CA ILE A 46 -22.22 49.53 20.97
C ILE A 46 -21.10 48.69 21.59
N LEU A 47 -21.31 47.39 21.83
CA LEU A 47 -20.26 46.48 22.30
C LEU A 47 -19.16 46.30 21.25
N SER A 48 -19.49 46.20 19.96
CA SER A 48 -18.51 46.16 18.87
C SER A 48 -17.71 47.46 18.76
N GLY A 49 -18.37 48.63 18.93
CA GLY A 49 -17.71 49.93 18.92
C GLY A 49 -16.80 50.15 20.14
N ALA A 50 -17.25 49.76 21.33
CA ALA A 50 -16.42 49.82 22.55
C ALA A 50 -15.20 48.89 22.43
N ARG A 51 -15.37 47.71 21.84
CA ARG A 51 -14.26 46.76 21.62
C ARG A 51 -13.25 47.28 20.58
N LEU A 52 -13.69 48.03 19.57
CA LEU A 52 -12.82 48.71 18.60
C LEU A 52 -12.06 49.92 19.19
N ILE A 53 -12.59 50.56 20.24
CA ILE A 53 -11.90 51.65 20.95
C ILE A 53 -10.85 51.09 21.92
N ILE A 54 -11.15 49.97 22.58
CA ILE A 54 -10.28 49.34 23.57
C ILE A 54 -9.14 48.56 22.91
N ASP A 55 -9.39 47.97 21.74
CA ASP A 55 -8.40 47.19 20.99
C ASP A 55 -8.55 47.43 19.47
N PRO A 56 -8.05 48.58 18.97
CA PRO A 56 -8.19 48.95 17.56
C PRO A 56 -7.42 48.05 16.58
N TYR A 57 -6.62 47.08 17.08
CA TYR A 57 -5.69 46.30 16.27
C TYR A 57 -5.86 44.75 16.35
N SER A 58 -6.99 44.22 16.87
CA SER A 58 -7.24 42.76 16.91
C SER A 58 -8.41 42.31 16.00
N PRO A 59 -8.16 41.66 14.83
CA PRO A 59 -9.21 41.44 13.83
C PRO A 59 -9.63 39.96 13.65
N ASN A 60 -9.33 39.06 14.59
CA ASN A 60 -9.71 37.64 14.41
C ASN A 60 -11.23 37.45 14.45
N TRP A 61 -11.97 38.23 15.25
CA TRP A 61 -13.43 38.15 15.33
C TRP A 61 -14.13 38.77 14.10
N LEU A 62 -13.53 39.80 13.50
CA LEU A 62 -14.04 40.48 12.30
C LEU A 62 -13.98 39.58 11.05
N LYS A 63 -12.94 38.74 10.95
CA LYS A 63 -12.80 37.73 9.88
C LYS A 63 -13.91 36.67 9.92
N THR A 64 -14.36 36.31 11.12
CA THR A 64 -15.46 35.35 11.35
C THR A 64 -16.83 35.97 11.10
N ALA A 65 -17.01 37.26 11.43
CA ALA A 65 -18.29 37.96 11.28
C ALA A 65 -18.56 38.43 9.84
N PHE A 66 -17.51 38.73 9.06
CA PHE A 66 -17.63 39.27 7.70
C PHE A 66 -16.62 38.65 6.73
N PRO A 67 -16.80 37.38 6.32
CA PRO A 67 -15.92 36.74 5.35
C PRO A 67 -15.97 37.49 4.00
N GLY A 68 -14.82 38.02 3.56
CA GLY A 68 -14.63 38.67 2.26
C GLY A 68 -14.43 40.19 2.26
N LEU A 69 -14.65 40.88 3.40
CA LEU A 69 -14.52 42.35 3.49
C LEU A 69 -13.11 42.84 3.85
N VAL A 70 -12.26 42.00 4.45
CA VAL A 70 -10.94 42.41 4.95
C VAL A 70 -9.92 41.29 4.81
N ASN A 71 -8.99 41.45 3.85
CA ASN A 71 -7.93 40.48 3.56
C ASN A 71 -6.57 40.85 4.18
N SER A 72 -6.46 42.00 4.87
CA SER A 72 -5.17 42.61 5.19
C SER A 72 -5.23 43.52 6.43
N PHE A 73 -5.56 42.96 7.59
CA PHE A 73 -5.11 43.55 8.85
C PHE A 73 -3.96 42.69 9.37
N GLU A 74 -2.75 43.23 9.29
CA GLU A 74 -1.58 42.65 9.95
C GLU A 74 -1.82 42.69 11.46
N ALA A 75 -1.48 41.60 12.17
CA ALA A 75 -1.63 41.58 13.62
C ALA A 75 -0.74 42.64 14.26
N ALA A 76 -1.17 43.19 15.40
CA ALA A 76 -0.31 44.06 16.19
C ALA A 76 1.01 43.33 16.57
N PRO A 77 2.16 44.04 16.61
CA PRO A 77 3.38 43.48 17.15
C PRO A 77 3.19 43.05 18.60
N GLN A 78 3.61 41.83 18.94
CA GLN A 78 3.45 41.20 20.24
C GLN A 78 4.80 40.76 20.81
N THR A 79 4.93 40.73 22.14
CA THR A 79 6.10 40.11 22.77
C THR A 79 6.00 38.59 22.75
N ALA A 80 7.12 37.88 22.87
CA ALA A 80 7.11 36.41 22.97
C ALA A 80 6.27 35.90 24.16
N ASN A 81 6.16 36.69 25.24
CA ASN A 81 5.31 36.36 26.39
C ASN A 81 3.82 36.52 26.06
N GLU A 82 3.45 37.56 25.32
CA GLU A 82 2.09 37.79 24.83
C GLU A 82 1.65 36.70 23.85
N ILE A 83 2.51 36.29 22.91
CA ILE A 83 2.22 35.18 21.99
C ILE A 83 1.95 33.89 22.76
N ARG A 84 2.79 33.56 23.75
CA ARG A 84 2.56 32.40 24.61
C ARG A 84 1.28 32.54 25.44
N ALA A 85 0.91 33.74 25.87
CA ALA A 85 -0.33 33.98 26.58
C ALA A 85 -1.56 33.84 25.66
N GLU A 86 -1.50 34.36 24.43
CA GLU A 86 -2.53 34.21 23.40
C GLU A 86 -2.76 32.73 23.09
N MET A 87 -1.70 31.97 22.81
CA MET A 87 -1.80 30.54 22.54
C MET A 87 -2.45 29.79 23.70
N ARG A 88 -2.02 30.03 24.95
CA ARG A 88 -2.64 29.41 26.13
C ARG A 88 -4.10 29.78 26.30
N SER A 89 -4.47 31.04 26.02
CA SER A 89 -5.86 31.50 26.11
C SER A 89 -6.79 30.80 25.11
N GLN A 90 -6.23 30.33 23.99
CA GLN A 90 -6.93 29.57 22.95
C GLN A 90 -6.84 28.06 23.17
N GLY A 91 -6.24 27.60 24.27
CA GLY A 91 -6.02 26.18 24.54
C GLY A 91 -5.01 25.54 23.58
N LEU A 92 -4.15 26.35 22.95
CA LEU A 92 -3.11 25.94 22.02
C LEU A 92 -1.77 25.82 22.73
N THR A 93 -0.95 24.88 22.27
CA THR A 93 0.43 24.67 22.73
C THR A 93 1.39 24.88 21.57
N SER A 94 2.50 25.55 21.85
CA SER A 94 3.57 25.73 20.87
C SER A 94 4.59 24.61 21.00
N GLY A 95 5.01 24.05 19.87
CA GLY A 95 6.27 23.33 19.76
C GLY A 95 7.47 24.28 19.86
N LEU A 96 8.67 23.74 19.64
CA LEU A 96 9.89 24.53 19.66
C LEU A 96 9.88 25.57 18.52
N PRO A 97 9.97 26.88 18.81
CA PRO A 97 10.03 27.90 17.77
C PRO A 97 11.31 27.78 16.94
N ILE A 98 11.19 28.04 15.65
CA ILE A 98 12.30 27.96 14.68
C ILE A 98 12.66 29.38 14.27
N ALA A 99 13.90 29.80 14.52
CA ALA A 99 14.41 31.11 14.16
C ALA A 99 15.06 31.10 12.77
N TRP A 100 14.89 32.15 11.98
CA TRP A 100 15.61 32.36 10.72
C TRP A 100 16.16 33.79 10.62
N PRO A 101 17.41 34.01 10.13
CA PRO A 101 18.38 33.01 9.70
C PRO A 101 19.07 32.24 10.82
N ASN A 102 19.19 32.84 12.00
CA ASN A 102 19.74 32.21 13.19
C ASN A 102 19.01 32.74 14.44
N VAL A 103 19.35 32.17 15.60
CA VAL A 103 18.70 32.50 16.87
C VAL A 103 19.14 33.86 17.41
N ASP A 104 20.35 34.31 17.05
CA ASP A 104 20.95 35.54 17.58
C ASP A 104 20.39 36.80 16.91
N GLU A 105 20.15 36.74 15.61
CA GLU A 105 19.62 37.83 14.79
C GLU A 105 18.46 37.33 13.91
N PRO A 106 17.34 36.89 14.50
CA PRO A 106 16.21 36.40 13.73
C PRO A 106 15.53 37.56 12.99
N THR A 107 15.21 37.32 11.73
CA THR A 107 14.33 38.18 10.91
C THR A 107 12.90 37.62 10.88
N ALA A 108 12.74 36.31 11.10
CA ALA A 108 11.45 35.65 11.26
C ALA A 108 11.52 34.49 12.26
N TRP A 109 10.38 34.21 12.89
CA TRP A 109 10.14 33.06 13.75
C TRP A 109 8.97 32.22 13.22
N PHE A 110 9.15 30.90 13.21
CA PHE A 110 8.09 29.94 12.90
C PHE A 110 7.69 29.21 14.17
N TYR A 111 6.43 29.30 14.54
CA TYR A 111 5.86 28.67 15.73
C TYR A 111 4.96 27.50 15.30
N PRO A 112 5.41 26.24 15.49
CA PRO A 112 4.57 25.08 15.29
C PRO A 112 3.49 25.05 16.37
N VAL A 113 2.23 25.06 15.99
CA VAL A 113 1.10 24.92 16.92
C VAL A 113 0.70 23.47 16.97
N LEU A 114 0.76 22.89 18.17
CA LEU A 114 0.47 21.49 18.41
C LEU A 114 -1.01 21.27 18.73
N ASP A 115 -1.45 20.02 18.58
CA ASP A 115 -2.74 19.56 19.05
C ASP A 115 -2.81 19.42 20.57
N LYS A 116 -4.00 19.08 21.08
CA LYS A 116 -4.27 18.96 22.53
C LYS A 116 -3.39 17.91 23.21
N ASP A 117 -2.93 16.92 22.45
CA ASP A 117 -2.06 15.84 22.94
C ASP A 117 -0.57 16.22 22.87
N ASN A 118 -0.24 17.42 22.39
CA ASN A 118 1.13 17.92 22.17
C ASN A 118 1.98 17.02 21.25
N LYS A 119 1.34 16.28 20.34
CA LYS A 119 2.00 15.28 19.49
C LYS A 119 2.02 15.66 18.02
N ALA A 120 1.05 16.44 17.57
CA ALA A 120 0.87 16.75 16.14
C ALA A 120 0.86 18.25 15.87
N ILE A 121 1.66 18.71 14.91
CA ILE A 121 1.63 20.06 14.36
C ILE A 121 0.35 20.21 13.54
N LYS A 122 -0.57 21.05 14.01
CA LYS A 122 -1.82 21.41 13.32
C LYS A 122 -1.69 22.66 12.48
N GLU A 123 -0.91 23.62 12.95
CA GLU A 123 -0.71 24.89 12.25
C GLU A 123 0.73 25.35 12.39
N LEU A 124 1.14 26.23 11.49
CA LEU A 124 2.42 26.92 11.56
C LEU A 124 2.15 28.41 11.48
N TRP A 125 2.52 29.12 12.55
CA TRP A 125 2.36 30.57 12.65
C TRP A 125 3.71 31.23 12.34
N VAL A 126 3.70 32.22 11.47
CA VAL A 126 4.91 32.94 11.05
C VAL A 126 4.87 34.34 11.63
N TYR A 127 5.97 34.70 12.28
CA TYR A 127 6.16 36.01 12.88
C TYR A 127 7.37 36.69 12.25
N ARG A 128 7.21 37.95 11.84
CA ARG A 128 8.32 38.82 11.46
C ARG A 128 8.86 39.53 12.70
N VAL A 129 10.18 39.67 12.80
CA VAL A 129 10.81 40.44 13.87
C VAL A 129 10.76 41.93 13.55
N GLN A 130 10.29 42.74 14.49
CA GLN A 130 10.28 44.21 14.45
C GLN A 130 10.84 44.75 15.78
N GLY A 131 12.15 45.00 15.82
CA GLY A 131 12.83 45.32 17.09
C GLY A 131 12.69 44.16 18.08
N ASP A 132 12.22 44.44 19.29
CA ASP A 132 11.98 43.43 20.33
C ASP A 132 10.59 42.77 20.25
N GLN A 133 9.78 43.11 19.24
CA GLN A 133 8.43 42.61 19.06
C GLN A 133 8.30 41.71 17.82
N LEU A 134 7.30 40.83 17.87
CA LEU A 134 7.00 39.82 16.86
C LEU A 134 5.63 40.11 16.27
N GLN A 135 5.58 40.35 14.95
CA GLN A 135 4.33 40.62 14.24
C GLN A 135 3.90 39.35 13.49
N ARG A 136 2.68 38.83 13.74
CA ARG A 136 2.16 37.66 13.00
C ARG A 136 1.82 38.05 11.57
N VAL A 137 2.44 37.39 10.60
CA VAL A 137 2.35 37.74 9.17
C VAL A 137 1.70 36.65 8.33
N GLU A 138 1.76 35.39 8.78
CA GLU A 138 1.13 34.27 8.08
C GLU A 138 0.70 33.19 9.09
N GLN A 139 -0.36 32.47 8.75
CA GLN A 139 -0.83 31.29 9.48
C GLN A 139 -1.29 30.26 8.45
N ILE A 140 -0.68 29.08 8.48
CA ILE A 140 -1.03 27.97 7.57
C ILE A 140 -1.42 26.72 8.35
N SER A 141 -2.52 26.09 7.95
CA SER A 141 -2.93 24.79 8.48
C SER A 141 -2.08 23.68 7.88
N ILE A 142 -1.51 22.85 8.75
CA ILE A 142 -0.73 21.67 8.40
C ILE A 142 -1.67 20.48 8.36
N ARG A 143 -1.82 19.89 7.16
CA ARG A 143 -2.67 18.72 6.97
C ARG A 143 -1.88 17.46 7.33
N PRO A 144 -2.49 16.51 8.06
CA PRO A 144 -1.95 15.16 8.19
C PRO A 144 -1.68 14.52 6.83
N MET A 145 -0.75 13.58 6.79
CA MET A 145 -0.41 12.82 5.59
C MET A 145 -1.18 11.50 5.57
N LYS A 146 -1.68 11.12 4.39
CA LYS A 146 -2.36 9.83 4.24
C LYS A 146 -1.38 8.68 4.43
N GLU A 147 -1.76 7.68 5.23
CA GLU A 147 -0.95 6.49 5.45
C GLU A 147 -0.68 5.74 4.15
N SER A 148 -1.65 5.71 3.22
CA SER A 148 -1.47 5.16 1.87
C SER A 148 -0.33 5.80 1.08
N PHE A 149 -0.14 7.12 1.21
CA PHE A 149 0.99 7.82 0.61
C PHE A 149 2.31 7.40 1.26
N ILE A 150 2.32 7.30 2.59
CA ILE A 150 3.52 6.95 3.37
C ILE A 150 3.97 5.52 3.05
N THR A 151 3.04 4.56 2.99
CA THR A 151 3.34 3.15 2.76
C THR A 151 3.53 2.79 1.28
N ASN A 152 3.30 3.72 0.35
CA ASN A 152 3.43 3.46 -1.09
C ASN A 152 4.78 2.84 -1.48
N PRO A 153 5.95 3.26 -0.95
CA PRO A 153 7.23 2.62 -1.24
C PRO A 153 7.32 1.14 -0.79
N LEU A 154 6.48 0.71 0.15
CA LEU A 154 6.47 -0.67 0.66
C LEU A 154 5.58 -1.61 -0.18
N VAL A 155 4.82 -1.09 -1.14
CA VAL A 155 3.92 -1.90 -1.99
C VAL A 155 4.74 -2.87 -2.85
N GLY A 156 4.37 -4.16 -2.84
CA GLY A 156 5.11 -5.21 -3.54
C GLY A 156 6.43 -5.62 -2.84
N THR A 157 6.55 -5.37 -1.53
CA THR A 157 7.69 -5.78 -0.70
C THR A 157 7.29 -6.81 0.36
N ALA A 158 8.28 -7.50 0.95
CA ALA A 158 8.04 -8.44 2.07
C ALA A 158 7.45 -7.78 3.31
N SER A 159 7.57 -6.45 3.40
CA SER A 159 7.00 -5.61 4.45
C SER A 159 5.69 -4.96 4.00
N GLN A 160 4.95 -5.55 3.05
CA GLN A 160 3.68 -5.00 2.60
C GLN A 160 2.70 -4.90 3.77
N VAL A 161 2.42 -3.67 4.18
CA VAL A 161 1.41 -3.39 5.20
C VAL A 161 0.10 -3.08 4.51
N ALA A 162 -1.01 -3.60 5.05
CA ALA A 162 -2.33 -3.17 4.64
C ALA A 162 -2.43 -1.65 4.83
N SER A 163 -2.56 -0.92 3.72
CA SER A 163 -2.75 0.53 3.76
C SER A 163 -4.09 0.82 4.43
N VAL A 164 -4.07 1.22 5.69
CA VAL A 164 -5.26 1.76 6.36
C VAL A 164 -5.48 3.17 5.80
N ASP A 165 -6.72 3.58 5.55
CA ASP A 165 -7.04 4.98 5.20
C ASP A 165 -6.98 5.87 6.45
N SER A 166 -5.89 5.76 7.21
CA SER A 166 -5.64 6.56 8.40
C SER A 166 -4.73 7.73 8.06
N ASP A 167 -4.90 8.80 8.84
CA ASP A 167 -4.09 10.00 8.73
C ASP A 167 -2.90 9.89 9.71
N ALA A 168 -1.73 10.32 9.24
CA ALA A 168 -0.49 10.31 9.97
C ALA A 168 0.00 11.75 10.21
N THR A 169 0.27 12.08 11.47
CA THR A 169 0.55 13.45 11.91
C THR A 169 2.03 13.79 11.83
N LEU A 170 2.34 15.05 11.53
CA LEU A 170 3.70 15.59 11.60
C LEU A 170 3.97 16.10 13.00
N SER A 171 5.12 15.75 13.60
CA SER A 171 5.41 16.04 15.00
C SER A 171 6.58 17.00 15.21
N SER A 172 7.43 17.18 14.20
CA SER A 172 8.63 18.01 14.28
C SER A 172 8.74 18.96 13.09
N GLY A 173 9.37 20.11 13.31
CA GLY A 173 9.70 21.09 12.28
C GLY A 173 11.13 21.60 12.46
N LYS A 174 11.88 21.74 11.37
CA LYS A 174 13.23 22.30 11.39
C LYS A 174 13.55 23.07 10.11
N LEU A 175 14.56 23.92 10.16
CA LEU A 175 15.12 24.53 8.96
C LEU A 175 15.79 23.47 8.09
N MET A 176 15.59 23.60 6.79
CA MET A 176 16.34 22.90 5.77
C MET A 176 17.20 23.92 5.03
N PRO A 177 18.47 23.59 4.70
CA PRO A 177 19.31 24.46 3.89
C PRO A 177 18.55 24.86 2.62
N SER A 178 18.31 26.16 2.45
CA SER A 178 17.67 26.69 1.24
C SER A 178 18.72 26.84 0.16
N GLN A 179 18.41 26.34 -1.03
CA GLN A 179 19.21 26.58 -2.25
C GLN A 179 18.61 27.74 -3.08
N SER A 180 17.69 28.50 -2.50
CA SER A 180 17.05 29.68 -3.10
C SER A 180 17.40 30.93 -2.29
N ALA A 181 17.60 32.05 -3.00
CA ALA A 181 17.89 33.35 -2.38
C ALA A 181 16.69 33.96 -1.63
N ASP A 182 15.46 33.47 -1.85
CA ASP A 182 14.22 34.13 -1.43
C ASP A 182 13.71 33.76 -0.02
N GLY A 183 14.48 32.99 0.75
CA GLY A 183 14.17 32.67 2.14
C GLY A 183 14.45 31.20 2.52
N PRO A 184 14.20 30.81 3.79
CA PRO A 184 14.44 29.47 4.28
C PRO A 184 13.42 28.47 3.75
N TRP A 185 13.85 27.22 3.73
CA TRP A 185 12.94 26.10 3.58
C TRP A 185 12.75 25.43 4.94
N LEU A 186 11.55 24.91 5.18
CA LEU A 186 11.18 24.21 6.40
C LEU A 186 10.86 22.77 6.07
N LEU A 187 11.37 21.86 6.90
CA LEU A 187 11.07 20.45 6.86
C LEU A 187 10.17 20.11 8.04
N LEU A 188 8.91 19.81 7.76
CA LEU A 188 7.98 19.25 8.74
C LEU A 188 7.99 17.73 8.61
N GLU A 189 8.21 17.00 9.70
CA GLU A 189 8.43 15.56 9.65
C GLU A 189 7.69 14.80 10.76
N GLY A 190 7.37 13.55 10.47
CA GLY A 190 6.89 12.54 11.39
C GLY A 190 7.61 11.21 11.13
N GLN A 191 7.50 10.30 12.10
CA GLN A 191 8.00 8.94 11.98
C GLN A 191 6.89 7.96 12.34
N ARG A 192 6.85 6.82 11.67
CA ARG A 192 5.89 5.74 11.95
C ARG A 192 6.54 4.40 11.69
N ARG A 193 6.32 3.45 12.61
CA ARG A 193 6.90 2.11 12.51
C ARG A 193 5.89 1.16 11.88
N TYR A 194 6.37 0.38 10.92
CA TYR A 194 5.63 -0.63 10.18
C TYR A 194 6.42 -1.94 10.24
N GLY A 195 6.00 -2.85 11.13
CA GLY A 195 6.82 -4.03 11.47
C GLY A 195 8.20 -3.61 11.98
N ASN A 196 9.25 -4.02 11.27
CA ASN A 196 10.65 -3.68 11.58
C ASN A 196 11.16 -2.42 10.87
N THR A 197 10.35 -1.80 10.00
CA THR A 197 10.76 -0.62 9.22
C THR A 197 10.26 0.66 9.90
N VAL A 198 11.17 1.61 10.15
CA VAL A 198 10.81 2.95 10.60
C VAL A 198 10.72 3.85 9.38
N MET A 199 9.51 4.28 9.04
CA MET A 199 9.26 5.20 7.95
C MET A 199 9.34 6.63 8.47
N ARG A 200 10.14 7.46 7.80
CA ARG A 200 10.14 8.90 7.99
C ARG A 200 9.34 9.55 6.87
N TYR A 201 8.53 10.54 7.18
CA TYR A 201 7.68 11.20 6.19
C TYR A 201 7.49 12.67 6.55
N GLY A 202 7.09 13.49 5.58
CA GLY A 202 6.99 14.90 5.84
C GLY A 202 6.53 15.78 4.69
N GLN A 203 6.57 17.08 4.96
CA GLN A 203 6.26 18.15 4.03
C GLN A 203 7.43 19.14 3.99
N ILE A 204 7.76 19.62 2.80
CA ILE A 204 8.73 20.70 2.57
C ILE A 204 7.95 21.97 2.27
N LEU A 205 8.24 23.03 3.02
CA LEU A 205 7.67 24.36 2.83
C LEU A 205 8.77 25.35 2.45
N SER A 206 8.50 26.32 1.59
CA SER A 206 9.38 27.48 1.36
C SER A 206 8.74 28.73 1.93
N TYR A 207 9.49 29.48 2.74
CA TYR A 207 9.11 30.81 3.18
C TYR A 207 9.70 31.85 2.23
N GLN A 208 8.86 32.75 1.75
CA GLN A 208 9.27 33.88 0.92
C GLN A 208 9.38 35.12 1.80
N SER A 209 10.59 35.63 2.00
CA SER A 209 10.83 36.77 2.90
C SER A 209 10.12 38.05 2.44
N HIS A 210 10.05 38.30 1.13
CA HIS A 210 9.45 39.50 0.55
C HIS A 210 7.92 39.54 0.62
N SER A 211 7.26 38.42 0.28
CA SER A 211 5.80 38.29 0.28
C SER A 211 5.24 37.80 1.62
N GLN A 212 6.12 37.33 2.49
CA GLN A 212 5.85 36.78 3.81
C GLN A 212 4.94 35.57 3.84
N ARG A 213 4.92 34.82 2.74
CA ARG A 213 4.06 33.65 2.60
C ARG A 213 4.84 32.35 2.69
N LEU A 214 4.17 31.34 3.23
CA LEU A 214 4.61 29.96 3.18
C LEU A 214 3.95 29.25 2.00
N HIS A 215 4.77 28.60 1.18
CA HIS A 215 4.29 27.72 0.10
C HIS A 215 4.67 26.29 0.40
N ARG A 216 3.75 25.35 0.17
CA ARG A 216 4.03 23.93 0.28
C ARG A 216 4.63 23.44 -1.03
N LEU A 217 5.85 22.90 -0.97
CA LEU A 217 6.59 22.46 -2.14
C LEU A 217 6.38 20.98 -2.44
N LEU A 218 6.51 20.12 -1.43
CA LEU A 218 6.57 18.68 -1.65
C LEU A 218 6.13 17.89 -0.41
N ASN A 219 5.39 16.80 -0.63
CA ASN A 219 5.19 15.75 0.36
C ASN A 219 6.18 14.61 0.08
N TRP A 220 6.70 13.96 1.11
CA TRP A 220 7.68 12.89 0.94
C TRP A 220 7.57 11.80 2.00
N SER A 221 8.11 10.63 1.68
CA SER A 221 8.23 9.48 2.57
C SER A 221 9.51 8.70 2.23
N SER A 222 10.20 8.20 3.25
CA SER A 222 11.45 7.46 3.17
C SER A 222 11.42 6.25 4.12
N PRO A 223 11.57 5.02 3.61
CA PRO A 223 11.73 3.80 4.41
C PRO A 223 13.11 3.64 5.07
N THR A 224 14.09 4.46 4.69
CA THR A 224 15.46 4.40 5.21
C THR A 224 15.70 5.31 6.41
N ASP A 225 14.63 5.91 6.94
CA ASP A 225 14.64 6.91 8.02
C ASP A 225 15.48 8.17 7.70
N GLN A 226 15.79 8.39 6.42
CA GLN A 226 16.57 9.54 5.97
C GLN A 226 15.65 10.69 5.54
N PRO A 227 15.97 11.95 5.90
CA PRO A 227 15.28 13.10 5.36
C PRO A 227 15.72 13.36 3.91
N PRO A 228 14.97 14.15 3.13
CA PRO A 228 15.40 14.62 1.82
C PRO A 228 16.74 15.34 1.89
N GLN A 229 17.62 15.08 0.93
CA GLN A 229 18.98 15.62 0.89
C GLN A 229 19.21 16.43 -0.37
N TRP A 230 19.97 17.52 -0.24
CA TRP A 230 20.41 18.30 -1.39
C TRP A 230 21.69 17.73 -1.98
N GLN A 231 21.74 17.69 -3.31
CA GLN A 231 22.91 17.42 -4.11
C GLN A 231 23.10 18.55 -5.12
N THR A 232 24.35 18.86 -5.44
CA THR A 232 24.70 19.78 -6.53
C THR A 232 25.19 18.98 -7.72
N SER A 233 24.64 19.25 -8.91
CA SER A 233 25.01 18.64 -10.19
C SER A 233 25.51 19.71 -11.18
N GLU A 234 25.93 19.28 -12.37
CA GLU A 234 26.24 20.17 -13.50
C GLU A 234 25.04 21.08 -13.89
N THR A 235 23.81 20.65 -13.59
CA THR A 235 22.57 21.34 -13.96
C THR A 235 21.96 22.17 -12.83
N GLY A 236 22.62 22.21 -11.67
CA GLY A 236 22.17 22.95 -10.50
C GLY A 236 21.80 22.05 -9.32
N HIS A 237 20.99 22.59 -8.40
CA HIS A 237 20.62 21.92 -7.15
C HIS A 237 19.47 20.94 -7.36
N GLN A 238 19.67 19.73 -6.86
CA GLN A 238 18.73 18.63 -6.94
C GLN A 238 18.41 18.11 -5.54
N LEU A 239 17.13 17.84 -5.28
CA LEU A 239 16.66 17.25 -4.03
C LEU A 239 16.45 15.75 -4.24
N VAL A 240 17.13 14.94 -3.43
CA VAL A 240 17.08 13.48 -3.43
C VAL A 240 16.20 12.99 -2.29
N ILE A 241 15.30 12.06 -2.60
CA ILE A 241 14.51 11.32 -1.60
C ILE A 241 14.80 9.83 -1.78
N ASP A 242 15.35 9.22 -0.74
CA ASP A 242 15.63 7.80 -0.69
C ASP A 242 14.38 7.01 -0.26
N GLN A 243 13.86 6.22 -1.19
CA GLN A 243 12.72 5.32 -1.03
C GLN A 243 13.13 3.83 -1.08
N THR A 244 14.42 3.55 -0.90
CA THR A 244 14.98 2.18 -0.95
C THR A 244 14.32 1.27 0.08
N VAL A 245 13.97 0.04 -0.33
CA VAL A 245 13.44 -1.00 0.56
C VAL A 245 14.26 -2.28 0.43
N GLY A 246 15.00 -2.61 1.48
CA GLY A 246 15.92 -3.74 1.47
C GLY A 246 16.99 -3.55 0.39
N LEU A 247 17.11 -4.51 -0.52
CA LEU A 247 18.06 -4.44 -1.65
C LEU A 247 17.51 -3.68 -2.86
N ARG A 248 16.23 -3.31 -2.89
CA ARG A 248 15.65 -2.62 -4.05
C ARG A 248 15.89 -1.11 -3.96
N PRO A 249 16.79 -0.53 -4.77
CA PRO A 249 16.98 0.91 -4.80
C PRO A 249 15.71 1.58 -5.33
N SER A 250 15.33 2.70 -4.74
CA SER A 250 14.31 3.57 -5.30
C SER A 250 14.62 4.99 -4.86
N PHE A 251 14.97 5.86 -5.80
CA PHE A 251 15.26 7.26 -5.53
C PHE A 251 14.33 8.15 -6.34
N LEU A 252 13.76 9.16 -5.69
CA LEU A 252 13.13 10.28 -6.38
C LEU A 252 14.11 11.43 -6.41
N LEU A 253 14.28 12.02 -7.60
CA LEU A 253 15.14 13.18 -7.82
C LEU A 253 14.28 14.33 -8.32
N TYR A 254 14.40 15.49 -7.67
CA TYR A 254 13.69 16.70 -8.04
C TYR A 254 14.68 17.79 -8.40
N GLN A 255 14.51 18.41 -9.57
CA GLN A 255 15.28 19.59 -9.96
C GLN A 255 14.64 20.84 -9.35
N LEU A 256 15.46 21.71 -8.77
CA LEU A 256 15.02 23.04 -8.37
C LEU A 256 14.84 23.93 -9.60
N VAL A 257 13.61 24.38 -9.83
CA VAL A 257 13.28 25.44 -10.79
C VAL A 257 13.13 26.75 -10.03
N PRO A 258 14.00 27.75 -10.26
CA PRO A 258 14.03 29.01 -9.51
C PRO A 258 12.91 29.96 -9.98
N ASN A 259 11.66 29.56 -9.76
CA ASN A 259 10.47 30.38 -9.95
C ASN A 259 10.13 31.15 -8.66
N ASN A 260 9.14 32.04 -8.71
CA ASN A 260 8.58 32.71 -7.54
C ASN A 260 7.07 32.37 -7.42
N PRO A 261 6.67 31.38 -6.59
CA PRO A 261 7.49 30.56 -5.68
C PRO A 261 8.37 29.52 -6.36
N PRO A 262 9.45 29.07 -5.70
CA PRO A 262 10.32 28.02 -6.22
C PRO A 262 9.52 26.73 -6.41
N GLN A 263 9.89 25.95 -7.41
CA GLN A 263 9.22 24.68 -7.72
C GLN A 263 10.22 23.54 -7.74
N LEU A 264 9.78 22.37 -7.27
CA LEU A 264 10.52 21.11 -7.36
C LEU A 264 9.89 20.27 -8.45
N GLN A 265 10.61 20.03 -9.54
CA GLN A 265 10.15 19.22 -10.66
C GLN A 265 10.77 17.83 -10.59
N GLU A 266 9.92 16.80 -10.50
CA GLU A 266 10.38 15.40 -10.52
C GLU A 266 11.02 15.05 -11.86
N ILE A 267 12.19 14.41 -11.81
CA ILE A 267 12.87 13.88 -12.98
C ILE A 267 12.24 12.55 -13.38
N SER A 268 11.69 12.48 -14.60
CA SER A 268 11.07 11.27 -15.14
C SER A 268 11.98 10.56 -16.13
N LEU A 269 12.07 9.24 -16.02
CA LEU A 269 12.75 8.37 -16.98
C LEU A 269 11.83 7.88 -18.12
N TYR A 270 10.53 8.19 -18.06
CA TYR A 270 9.53 7.73 -19.05
C TYR A 270 9.39 8.64 -20.27
N ARG A 271 9.95 9.84 -20.22
CA ARG A 271 9.94 10.80 -21.32
C ARG A 271 11.34 10.92 -21.91
N SER A 272 11.47 10.69 -23.21
CA SER A 272 12.70 11.01 -23.93
C SER A 272 12.75 12.52 -24.18
N VAL A 273 13.90 13.15 -23.93
CA VAL A 273 14.11 14.58 -24.21
C VAL A 273 14.34 14.82 -25.70
N TYR A 274 14.86 13.82 -26.42
CA TYR A 274 15.17 13.90 -27.84
C TYR A 274 14.12 13.21 -28.73
N ASP A 275 12.91 13.00 -28.22
CA ASP A 275 11.86 12.32 -28.98
C ASP A 275 11.58 13.07 -30.29
N SER A 276 11.56 12.32 -31.38
CA SER A 276 11.43 12.81 -32.75
C SER A 276 9.99 13.15 -33.09
N ASP A 277 9.40 14.09 -32.35
CA ASP A 277 8.09 14.68 -32.62
C ASP A 277 8.24 16.14 -33.05
N GLN A 278 9.22 16.41 -33.92
CA GLN A 278 9.09 17.52 -34.86
C GLN A 278 8.01 17.13 -35.87
N GLY A 279 6.77 17.47 -35.52
CA GLY A 279 5.69 17.67 -36.48
C GLY A 279 6.17 18.61 -37.57
N SER A 280 6.50 18.02 -38.72
CA SER A 280 6.81 18.72 -39.96
C SER A 280 5.51 19.25 -40.54
N ASP A 281 5.08 20.41 -40.03
CA ASP A 281 4.21 21.34 -40.75
C ASP A 281 5.02 22.08 -41.83
N LEU A 282 5.74 21.32 -42.66
CA LEU A 282 6.47 21.81 -43.82
C LEU A 282 5.90 21.14 -45.06
N SER A 283 5.12 21.93 -45.80
CA SER A 283 4.65 21.62 -47.15
C SER A 283 5.78 21.07 -48.03
N PRO A 284 5.50 20.10 -48.92
CA PRO A 284 6.51 19.54 -49.80
C PRO A 284 6.78 20.54 -50.92
N SER A 285 7.92 21.21 -50.89
CA SER A 285 8.42 21.94 -52.05
C SER A 285 9.93 21.97 -52.06
N SER A 286 10.54 20.83 -52.38
CA SER A 286 11.56 20.75 -53.42
C SER A 286 12.07 19.31 -53.50
N SER A 287 11.85 18.73 -54.66
CA SER A 287 12.53 17.55 -55.18
C SER A 287 14.05 17.67 -55.03
N ASP A 288 14.70 16.52 -54.88
CA ASP A 288 16.14 16.29 -54.76
C ASP A 288 16.72 16.44 -53.36
N LEU A 289 16.72 15.32 -52.63
CA LEU A 289 17.89 14.76 -51.94
C LEU A 289 17.52 13.33 -51.49
N SER A 290 18.26 12.33 -51.98
CA SER A 290 18.13 10.93 -51.58
C SER A 290 18.22 10.80 -50.05
N PRO A 291 17.28 10.12 -49.38
CA PRO A 291 17.49 9.75 -47.98
C PRO A 291 18.52 8.63 -47.94
N SER A 292 19.71 8.92 -47.41
CA SER A 292 20.65 7.91 -46.96
C SER A 292 19.97 7.05 -45.90
N SER A 293 19.70 5.81 -46.25
CA SER A 293 18.85 4.85 -45.55
C SER A 293 19.49 4.22 -44.31
N SER A 294 20.16 4.99 -43.46
CA SER A 294 20.83 4.47 -42.25
C SER A 294 20.37 5.07 -40.91
N ASP A 295 19.65 6.20 -40.88
CA ASP A 295 19.42 6.93 -39.62
C ASP A 295 17.97 6.94 -39.07
N LEU A 296 17.04 6.16 -39.62
CA LEU A 296 15.62 6.24 -39.23
C LEU A 296 14.99 4.98 -38.60
N LEU A 297 15.75 3.94 -38.21
CA LEU A 297 15.15 2.70 -37.67
C LEU A 297 15.91 2.03 -36.50
N SER A 298 16.45 2.81 -35.56
CA SER A 298 16.82 2.28 -34.24
C SER A 298 16.53 3.32 -33.17
N PRO A 299 15.96 2.95 -31.99
CA PRO A 299 15.91 3.87 -30.87
C PRO A 299 17.33 4.36 -30.60
N SER A 300 17.48 5.67 -30.39
CA SER A 300 18.79 6.27 -30.11
C SER A 300 19.45 5.56 -28.92
N LEU A 301 20.78 5.59 -28.81
CA LEU A 301 21.47 5.02 -27.64
C LEU A 301 20.89 5.56 -26.34
N TYR A 302 20.45 6.82 -26.35
CA TYR A 302 19.74 7.47 -25.27
C TYR A 302 18.39 6.80 -24.93
N ASP A 303 17.53 6.55 -25.91
CA ASP A 303 16.23 5.89 -25.67
C ASP A 303 16.41 4.45 -25.17
N LYS A 304 17.43 3.74 -25.67
CA LYS A 304 17.79 2.40 -25.19
C LYS A 304 18.27 2.46 -23.74
N ALA A 305 19.06 3.46 -23.37
CA ALA A 305 19.49 3.67 -22.00
C ALA A 305 18.29 3.94 -21.07
N LEU A 306 17.40 4.87 -21.43
CA LEU A 306 16.17 5.13 -20.68
C LEU A 306 15.31 3.87 -20.53
N LYS A 307 15.17 3.09 -21.60
CA LYS A 307 14.45 1.81 -21.56
C LYS A 307 15.09 0.83 -20.56
N LEU A 308 16.42 0.70 -20.54
CA LEU A 308 17.12 -0.12 -19.55
C LEU A 308 16.87 0.38 -18.12
N ALA A 309 16.89 1.71 -17.91
CA ALA A 309 16.59 2.33 -16.62
C ALA A 309 15.17 2.03 -16.13
N GLN A 310 14.17 2.12 -17.01
CA GLN A 310 12.77 1.76 -16.72
C GLN A 310 12.61 0.27 -16.33
N GLY A 311 13.49 -0.59 -16.86
CA GLY A 311 13.60 -1.99 -16.46
C GLY A 311 14.36 -2.22 -15.14
N ALA A 312 14.83 -1.17 -14.47
CA ALA A 312 15.73 -1.23 -13.31
C ALA A 312 17.08 -1.92 -13.61
N VAL A 313 17.58 -1.84 -14.86
CA VAL A 313 18.88 -2.39 -15.26
C VAL A 313 19.94 -1.28 -15.19
N TRP A 314 20.22 -0.81 -13.98
CA TRP A 314 20.87 0.48 -13.73
C TRP A 314 22.30 0.59 -14.26
N SER A 315 23.17 -0.39 -13.97
CA SER A 315 24.58 -0.31 -14.40
C SER A 315 24.75 -0.33 -15.92
N HIS A 316 23.95 -1.15 -16.63
CA HIS A 316 23.95 -1.16 -18.10
C HIS A 316 23.34 0.11 -18.67
N SER A 317 22.28 0.64 -18.04
CA SER A 317 21.69 1.92 -18.40
C SER A 317 22.70 3.05 -18.27
N LEU A 318 23.47 3.10 -17.18
CA LEU A 318 24.49 4.13 -16.96
C LEU A 318 25.56 4.10 -18.06
N GLN A 319 26.11 2.92 -18.35
CA GLN A 319 27.12 2.76 -19.41
C GLN A 319 26.59 3.22 -20.78
N MET A 320 25.35 2.85 -21.10
CA MET A 320 24.72 3.24 -22.36
C MET A 320 24.41 4.73 -22.41
N MET A 321 23.96 5.32 -21.30
CA MET A 321 23.68 6.76 -21.20
C MET A 321 24.96 7.59 -21.32
N GLN A 322 26.07 7.16 -20.72
CA GLN A 322 27.38 7.79 -20.88
C GLN A 322 27.86 7.74 -22.34
N SER A 323 27.65 6.61 -23.01
CA SER A 323 27.95 6.48 -24.44
C SER A 323 27.06 7.39 -25.30
N ALA A 324 25.79 7.54 -24.92
CA ALA A 324 24.86 8.45 -25.57
C ALA A 324 25.26 9.92 -25.37
N LYS A 325 25.74 10.32 -24.17
CA LYS A 325 26.28 11.66 -23.91
C LYS A 325 27.42 11.99 -24.88
N ILE A 326 28.39 11.10 -25.03
CA ILE A 326 29.51 11.28 -25.97
C ILE A 326 29.01 11.39 -27.42
N ALA A 327 28.03 10.57 -27.81
CA ALA A 327 27.49 10.56 -29.18
C ALA A 327 26.63 11.78 -29.52
N LEU A 328 26.03 12.41 -28.51
CA LEU A 328 25.15 13.57 -28.66
C LEU A 328 25.86 14.89 -28.36
N GLU A 329 27.14 14.90 -27.98
CA GLU A 329 27.90 16.14 -27.86
C GLU A 329 28.07 16.80 -29.26
N PRO A 330 27.78 18.11 -29.41
CA PRO A 330 27.52 19.13 -28.38
C PRO A 330 26.04 19.35 -27.97
N ASP A 331 25.08 18.64 -28.57
CA ASP A 331 23.63 18.82 -28.37
C ASP A 331 23.09 18.23 -27.04
N TRP A 332 23.97 17.84 -26.10
CA TRP A 332 23.57 17.28 -24.81
C TRP A 332 22.88 18.30 -23.92
N SER A 333 21.56 18.15 -23.76
CA SER A 333 20.71 19.03 -22.96
C SER A 333 20.87 18.83 -21.45
N SER A 334 20.53 19.87 -20.68
CA SER A 334 20.46 19.81 -19.22
C SER A 334 19.44 18.78 -18.73
N ALA A 335 18.30 18.63 -19.40
CA ALA A 335 17.30 17.62 -19.04
C ALA A 335 17.85 16.20 -19.22
N ALA A 336 18.61 15.94 -20.28
CA ALA A 336 19.31 14.65 -20.45
C ALA A 336 20.35 14.42 -19.35
N GLN A 337 21.06 15.46 -18.92
CA GLN A 337 21.99 15.38 -17.78
C GLN A 337 21.27 15.01 -16.47
N THR A 338 20.12 15.61 -16.15
CA THR A 338 19.36 15.25 -14.92
C THR A 338 18.88 13.79 -14.91
N GLN A 339 18.54 13.23 -16.08
CA GLN A 339 18.19 11.82 -16.19
C GLN A 339 19.41 10.91 -16.04
N LEU A 340 20.58 11.32 -16.56
CA LEU A 340 21.84 10.65 -16.29
C LEU A 340 22.17 10.65 -14.79
N ASP A 341 22.01 11.78 -14.10
CA ASP A 341 22.25 11.89 -12.65
C ASP A 341 21.36 10.91 -11.85
N LEU A 342 20.08 10.79 -12.21
CA LEU A 342 19.15 9.83 -11.59
C LEU A 342 19.56 8.37 -11.83
N ILE A 343 20.00 8.05 -13.06
CA ILE A 343 20.49 6.71 -13.42
C ILE A 343 21.78 6.40 -12.64
N GLU A 344 22.70 7.36 -12.56
CA GLU A 344 23.95 7.23 -11.83
C GLU A 344 23.71 6.99 -10.34
N LEU A 345 22.76 7.71 -9.73
CA LEU A 345 22.38 7.52 -8.33
C LEU A 345 21.93 6.08 -8.04
N HIS A 346 21.05 5.53 -8.88
CA HIS A 346 20.61 4.14 -8.74
C HIS A 346 21.75 3.14 -8.97
N ALA A 347 22.52 3.33 -10.05
CA ALA A 347 23.62 2.43 -10.41
C ALA A 347 24.72 2.40 -9.33
N LYS A 348 25.06 3.55 -8.75
CA LYS A 348 26.03 3.64 -7.64
C LYS A 348 25.54 2.85 -6.43
N HIS A 349 24.25 2.95 -6.11
CA HIS A 349 23.69 2.24 -4.97
C HIS A 349 23.66 0.72 -5.19
N THR A 350 23.16 0.24 -6.34
CA THR A 350 23.16 -1.21 -6.64
C THR A 350 24.56 -1.77 -6.73
N LYS A 351 25.50 -1.05 -7.32
CA LYS A 351 26.90 -1.45 -7.36
C LYS A 351 27.48 -1.59 -5.96
N ALA A 352 27.27 -0.60 -5.10
CA ALA A 352 27.72 -0.65 -3.71
C ALA A 352 27.11 -1.85 -2.96
N GLN A 353 25.85 -2.20 -3.21
CA GLN A 353 25.24 -3.42 -2.66
C GLN A 353 25.98 -4.69 -3.12
N THR A 354 26.46 -4.77 -4.37
CA THR A 354 27.24 -5.94 -4.83
C THR A 354 28.60 -6.08 -4.14
N GLU A 355 29.11 -5.00 -3.54
CA GLU A 355 30.39 -4.95 -2.83
C GLU A 355 30.22 -5.20 -1.32
N GLN A 356 28.98 -5.27 -0.82
CA GLN A 356 28.69 -5.57 0.58
C GLN A 356 28.99 -7.02 0.94
N THR A 357 29.48 -7.23 2.17
CA THR A 357 29.62 -8.56 2.75
C THR A 357 28.26 -9.05 3.23
N PHE A 358 27.65 -9.98 2.49
CA PHE A 358 26.40 -10.63 2.91
C PHE A 358 26.66 -11.85 3.79
N SER A 359 25.71 -12.15 4.68
CA SER A 359 25.74 -13.36 5.50
C SER A 359 25.35 -14.63 4.71
N SER A 360 24.81 -14.47 3.50
CA SER A 360 24.40 -15.57 2.63
C SER A 360 24.77 -15.30 1.18
N GLN A 361 25.26 -16.32 0.47
CA GLN A 361 25.60 -16.23 -0.95
C GLN A 361 24.36 -15.95 -1.83
N GLN A 362 23.17 -16.36 -1.39
CA GLN A 362 21.90 -16.07 -2.08
C GLN A 362 21.59 -14.57 -2.12
N GLN A 363 21.86 -13.84 -1.03
CA GLN A 363 21.71 -12.37 -1.01
C GLN A 363 22.71 -11.71 -1.96
N HIS A 364 23.92 -12.28 -2.07
CA HIS A 364 24.93 -11.76 -2.99
C HIS A 364 24.54 -11.96 -4.46
N ILE A 365 24.00 -13.14 -4.81
CA ILE A 365 23.40 -13.39 -6.12
C ILE A 365 22.31 -12.37 -6.40
N LEU A 366 21.40 -12.13 -5.46
CA LEU A 366 20.31 -11.17 -5.65
C LEU A 366 20.82 -9.74 -5.87
N ALA A 367 21.85 -9.32 -5.12
CA ALA A 367 22.50 -8.02 -5.33
C ALA A 367 23.10 -7.93 -6.75
N TYR A 368 23.80 -8.96 -7.23
CA TYR A 368 24.31 -8.99 -8.60
C TYR A 368 23.19 -8.90 -9.64
N LEU A 369 22.07 -9.61 -9.44
CA LEU A 369 20.92 -9.55 -10.34
C LEU A 369 20.28 -8.16 -10.36
N MET A 370 20.17 -7.49 -9.22
CA MET A 370 19.60 -6.14 -9.11
C MET A 370 20.50 -5.08 -9.76
N ASP A 371 21.82 -5.25 -9.69
CA ASP A 371 22.76 -4.38 -10.42
C ASP A 371 22.82 -4.69 -11.92
N GLY A 372 22.33 -5.87 -12.32
CA GLY A 372 22.42 -6.38 -13.69
C GLY A 372 23.75 -7.05 -14.02
N GLN A 373 24.55 -7.44 -13.03
CA GLN A 373 25.77 -8.25 -13.22
C GLN A 373 25.42 -9.73 -13.42
N TRP A 374 24.69 -10.02 -14.51
CA TRP A 374 24.09 -11.32 -14.81
C TRP A 374 25.11 -12.46 -14.85
N ASP A 375 26.28 -12.24 -15.47
CA ASP A 375 27.36 -13.23 -15.53
C ASP A 375 27.93 -13.55 -14.14
N LYS A 376 28.21 -12.55 -13.30
CA LYS A 376 28.75 -12.79 -11.96
C LYS A 376 27.76 -13.52 -11.06
N ALA A 377 26.48 -13.14 -11.15
CA ALA A 377 25.41 -13.87 -10.47
C ALA A 377 25.38 -15.33 -10.92
N LEU A 378 25.45 -15.58 -12.23
CA LEU A 378 25.39 -16.92 -12.80
C LEU A 378 26.60 -17.76 -12.38
N THR A 379 27.80 -17.21 -12.46
CA THR A 379 29.04 -17.87 -12.01
C THR A 379 28.98 -18.20 -10.52
N THR A 380 28.46 -17.30 -9.68
CA THR A 380 28.32 -17.55 -8.24
C THR A 380 27.36 -18.71 -7.95
N LEU A 381 26.29 -18.83 -8.74
CA LEU A 381 25.36 -19.96 -8.66
C LEU A 381 25.99 -21.27 -9.19
N GLU A 382 26.74 -21.19 -10.28
CA GLU A 382 27.46 -22.32 -10.90
C GLU A 382 28.52 -22.91 -9.96
N ASP A 383 29.27 -22.05 -9.27
CA ASP A 383 30.32 -22.43 -8.34
C ASP A 383 29.76 -23.00 -7.01
N ASN A 384 28.49 -22.70 -6.68
CA ASN A 384 27.85 -23.10 -5.43
C ASN A 384 26.53 -23.83 -5.70
N PRO A 385 26.55 -25.06 -6.24
CA PRO A 385 25.31 -25.76 -6.61
C PRO A 385 24.37 -26.06 -5.43
N ALA A 386 24.90 -26.18 -4.21
CA ALA A 386 24.11 -26.46 -3.01
C ALA A 386 23.05 -25.38 -2.71
N ILE A 387 23.23 -24.16 -3.22
CA ILE A 387 22.27 -23.05 -3.01
C ILE A 387 21.25 -22.93 -4.15
N TYR A 388 21.23 -23.84 -5.12
CA TYR A 388 20.34 -23.75 -6.29
C TYR A 388 18.86 -23.68 -5.93
N GLU A 389 18.34 -24.64 -5.15
CA GLU A 389 16.92 -24.69 -4.77
C GLU A 389 16.49 -23.47 -3.94
N SER A 390 17.34 -23.05 -2.98
CA SER A 390 17.07 -21.84 -2.20
C SER A 390 17.10 -20.58 -3.06
N THR A 391 17.95 -20.54 -4.09
CA THR A 391 17.98 -19.47 -5.09
C THR A 391 16.69 -19.47 -5.91
N LEU A 392 16.23 -20.62 -6.43
CA LEU A 392 14.96 -20.70 -7.18
C LEU A 392 13.76 -20.22 -6.36
N LYS A 393 13.64 -20.65 -5.10
CA LYS A 393 12.58 -20.14 -4.21
C LYS A 393 12.64 -18.62 -4.04
N ARG A 394 13.84 -18.05 -3.94
CA ARG A 394 14.01 -16.60 -3.85
C ARG A 394 13.67 -15.89 -5.16
N LEU A 395 14.02 -16.46 -6.31
CA LEU A 395 13.67 -15.94 -7.63
C LEU A 395 12.16 -15.94 -7.86
N GLU A 396 11.45 -16.96 -7.38
CA GLU A 396 9.99 -17.02 -7.44
C GLU A 396 9.37 -15.86 -6.66
N TYR A 397 9.88 -15.58 -5.47
CA TYR A 397 9.44 -14.48 -4.62
C TYR A 397 9.69 -13.09 -5.25
N GLU A 398 10.86 -12.88 -5.87
CA GLU A 398 11.24 -11.61 -6.50
C GLU A 398 10.90 -11.54 -8.00
N PHE A 399 10.08 -12.47 -8.50
CA PHE A 399 9.92 -12.73 -9.94
C PHE A 399 9.54 -11.48 -10.72
N ASP A 400 8.51 -10.73 -10.29
CA ASP A 400 7.97 -9.63 -11.09
C ASP A 400 9.00 -8.49 -11.28
N SER A 401 9.83 -8.24 -10.26
CA SER A 401 10.92 -7.25 -10.32
C SER A 401 12.04 -7.72 -11.24
N LEU A 402 12.54 -8.94 -11.04
CA LEU A 402 13.66 -9.49 -11.81
C LEU A 402 13.27 -9.76 -13.26
N TRP A 403 12.04 -10.22 -13.51
CA TRP A 403 11.52 -10.48 -14.85
C TRP A 403 11.44 -9.20 -15.68
N ARG A 404 11.08 -8.07 -15.07
CA ARG A 404 11.10 -6.77 -15.76
C ARG A 404 12.51 -6.41 -16.23
N GLY A 405 13.52 -6.55 -15.35
CA GLY A 405 14.91 -6.28 -15.69
C GLY A 405 15.44 -7.21 -16.79
N VAL A 406 15.27 -8.51 -16.62
CA VAL A 406 15.70 -9.53 -17.60
C VAL A 406 15.02 -9.34 -18.96
N SER A 407 13.70 -9.15 -18.98
CA SER A 407 12.96 -8.97 -20.23
C SER A 407 13.31 -7.66 -20.93
N THR A 408 13.61 -6.60 -20.18
CA THR A 408 14.04 -5.31 -20.72
C THR A 408 15.47 -5.39 -21.27
N HIS A 409 16.38 -5.98 -20.51
CA HIS A 409 17.76 -6.19 -20.97
C HIS A 409 17.78 -7.04 -22.25
N LEU A 410 16.99 -8.12 -22.35
CA LEU A 410 16.90 -8.93 -23.58
C LEU A 410 16.23 -8.23 -24.76
N GLN A 411 15.45 -7.17 -24.54
CA GLN A 411 14.94 -6.35 -25.65
C GLN A 411 16.04 -5.48 -26.27
N VAL A 412 17.01 -5.05 -25.47
CA VAL A 412 18.14 -4.22 -25.92
C VAL A 412 19.33 -5.07 -26.34
N HIS A 413 19.60 -6.16 -25.62
CA HIS A 413 20.69 -7.12 -25.80
C HIS A 413 20.16 -8.55 -25.98
N PRO A 414 19.47 -8.86 -27.10
CA PRO A 414 18.80 -10.15 -27.28
C PRO A 414 19.72 -11.37 -27.32
N ARG A 415 21.04 -11.17 -27.50
CA ARG A 415 22.05 -12.23 -27.57
C ARG A 415 22.82 -12.44 -26.26
N ASP A 416 22.51 -11.68 -25.21
CA ASP A 416 23.18 -11.81 -23.93
C ASP A 416 22.89 -13.18 -23.31
N GLN A 417 23.94 -13.99 -23.16
CA GLN A 417 23.81 -15.40 -22.81
C GLN A 417 23.44 -15.60 -21.34
N ALA A 418 24.06 -14.85 -20.42
CA ALA A 418 23.77 -14.94 -19.00
C ALA A 418 22.34 -14.49 -18.71
N THR A 419 21.88 -13.40 -19.33
CA THR A 419 20.51 -12.91 -19.19
C THR A 419 19.49 -13.90 -19.77
N GLN A 420 19.81 -14.58 -20.88
CA GLN A 420 18.97 -15.67 -21.39
C GLN A 420 18.87 -16.82 -20.37
N ILE A 421 19.97 -17.21 -19.73
CA ILE A 421 19.95 -18.26 -18.70
C ILE A 421 19.13 -17.81 -17.49
N TRP A 422 19.31 -16.58 -17.00
CA TRP A 422 18.49 -16.03 -15.91
C TRP A 422 17.00 -15.93 -16.26
N GLY A 423 16.66 -15.57 -17.50
CA GLY A 423 15.27 -15.63 -17.96
C GLY A 423 14.69 -17.04 -17.95
N ALA A 424 15.50 -18.04 -18.30
CA ALA A 424 15.11 -19.44 -18.18
C ALA A 424 14.95 -19.88 -16.71
N LEU A 425 15.88 -19.48 -15.82
CA LEU A 425 15.84 -19.79 -14.38
C LEU A 425 14.64 -19.14 -13.68
N LEU A 426 14.26 -17.91 -14.03
CA LEU A 426 13.05 -17.26 -13.53
C LEU A 426 11.78 -18.02 -13.96
N VAL A 427 11.72 -18.48 -15.21
CA VAL A 427 10.62 -19.33 -15.70
C VAL A 427 10.63 -20.69 -14.99
N THR A 428 11.81 -21.26 -14.73
CA THR A 428 11.96 -22.48 -13.92
C THR A 428 11.40 -22.29 -12.52
N ALA A 429 11.78 -21.20 -11.84
CA ALA A 429 11.35 -20.90 -10.48
C ALA A 429 9.82 -20.75 -10.36
N ARG A 430 9.17 -20.12 -11.35
CA ARG A 430 7.71 -19.87 -11.31
C ARG A 430 6.85 -20.98 -11.91
N GLN A 431 7.43 -21.85 -12.73
CA GLN A 431 6.68 -22.87 -13.47
C GLN A 431 7.31 -24.25 -13.29
N SER A 432 8.34 -24.57 -14.08
CA SER A 432 9.04 -25.85 -14.00
C SER A 432 10.37 -25.82 -14.77
N PRO A 433 11.31 -26.74 -14.50
CA PRO A 433 12.54 -26.89 -15.28
C PRO A 433 12.31 -27.09 -16.79
N GLU A 434 11.27 -27.83 -17.17
CA GLU A 434 10.90 -28.06 -18.57
C GLU A 434 10.40 -26.78 -19.22
N ALA A 435 9.62 -25.97 -18.50
CA ALA A 435 9.15 -24.67 -18.97
C ALA A 435 10.32 -23.71 -19.20
N GLY A 436 11.30 -23.67 -18.28
CA GLY A 436 12.52 -22.88 -18.43
C GLY A 436 13.35 -23.30 -19.65
N GLN A 437 13.55 -24.61 -19.84
CA GLN A 437 14.24 -25.14 -21.03
C GLN A 437 13.47 -24.84 -22.33
N ALA A 438 12.15 -25.00 -22.34
CA ALA A 438 11.31 -24.69 -23.50
C ALA A 438 11.35 -23.19 -23.82
N TRP A 439 11.37 -22.34 -22.80
CA TRP A 439 11.55 -20.91 -22.96
C TRP A 439 12.91 -20.57 -23.56
N LEU A 440 14.00 -21.17 -23.06
CA LEU A 440 15.34 -20.95 -23.58
C LEU A 440 15.48 -21.41 -25.04
N LYS A 441 14.93 -22.59 -25.38
CA LYS A 441 14.86 -23.11 -26.76
C LYS A 441 14.16 -22.16 -27.73
N LYS A 442 13.17 -21.39 -27.26
CA LYS A 442 12.50 -20.37 -28.08
C LYS A 442 13.37 -19.13 -28.31
N LYS A 443 14.31 -18.83 -27.40
CA LYS A 443 15.20 -17.67 -27.48
C LYS A 443 16.51 -17.96 -28.22
N THR A 444 17.04 -19.16 -28.09
CA THR A 444 18.32 -19.56 -28.67
C THR A 444 18.30 -20.99 -29.16
N ARG A 445 19.07 -21.27 -30.22
CA ARG A 445 19.33 -22.64 -30.73
C ARG A 445 20.64 -23.21 -30.21
N SER A 446 21.34 -22.50 -29.32
CA SER A 446 22.63 -22.94 -28.78
C SER A 446 22.46 -24.15 -27.87
N LYS A 447 23.05 -25.29 -28.26
CA LYS A 447 23.12 -26.50 -27.42
C LYS A 447 23.91 -26.25 -26.14
N GLN A 448 25.00 -25.49 -26.23
CA GLN A 448 25.85 -25.16 -25.09
C GLN A 448 25.10 -24.38 -23.99
N LEU A 449 24.19 -23.46 -24.36
CA LEU A 449 23.39 -22.73 -23.36
C LEU A 449 22.36 -23.62 -22.68
N LEU A 450 21.79 -24.58 -23.41
CA LEU A 450 20.90 -25.58 -22.83
C LEU A 450 21.64 -26.53 -21.89
N GLU A 451 22.84 -26.96 -22.28
CA GLU A 451 23.72 -27.78 -21.43
C GLU A 451 24.15 -27.02 -20.17
N ARG A 452 24.50 -25.74 -20.30
CA ARG A 452 24.85 -24.87 -19.16
C ARG A 452 23.67 -24.71 -18.20
N LEU A 453 22.46 -24.41 -18.69
CA LEU A 453 21.24 -24.37 -17.86
C LEU A 453 20.98 -25.72 -17.15
N GLN A 454 21.15 -26.84 -17.86
CA GLN A 454 20.96 -28.18 -17.28
C GLN A 454 22.05 -28.52 -16.25
N ALA A 455 23.29 -28.09 -16.44
CA ALA A 455 24.38 -28.32 -15.52
C ALA A 455 24.12 -27.63 -14.17
N VAL A 456 23.61 -26.40 -14.20
CA VAL A 456 23.21 -25.65 -12.99
C VAL A 456 22.12 -26.39 -12.20
N GLY A 457 21.17 -27.06 -12.87
CA GLY A 457 20.11 -27.82 -12.21
C GLY A 457 20.46 -29.27 -11.86
N LYS A 458 21.47 -29.89 -12.48
CA LYS A 458 21.81 -31.32 -12.32
C LYS A 458 22.71 -31.62 -11.14
N THR A 459 23.52 -30.67 -10.68
CA THR A 459 24.47 -30.88 -9.57
C THR A 459 23.80 -31.27 -8.25
N GLN A 460 22.49 -31.08 -8.09
CA GLN A 460 21.73 -31.60 -6.95
C GLN A 460 21.37 -33.10 -7.08
N SER A 461 21.09 -33.59 -8.29
CA SER A 461 20.72 -35.00 -8.50
C SER A 461 21.89 -35.97 -8.23
N LEU A 462 23.13 -35.48 -8.31
CA LEU A 462 24.33 -36.23 -7.95
C LEU A 462 24.64 -36.20 -6.44
N ILE A 463 24.32 -35.10 -5.74
CA ILE A 463 24.53 -34.99 -4.29
C ILE A 463 23.47 -35.81 -3.54
N ALA A 464 22.20 -35.76 -3.97
CA ALA A 464 21.12 -36.60 -3.42
C ALA A 464 21.33 -38.11 -3.69
N ALA A 465 22.05 -38.47 -4.76
CA ALA A 465 22.37 -39.86 -5.08
C ALA A 465 23.57 -40.42 -4.28
N ILE A 466 24.39 -39.56 -3.65
CA ILE A 466 25.53 -39.98 -2.83
C ILE A 466 25.12 -40.18 -1.35
N GLU A 467 24.01 -39.60 -0.91
CA GLU A 467 23.57 -39.64 0.51
C GLU A 467 22.56 -40.76 0.83
N VAL A 468 22.21 -41.61 -0.13
CA VAL A 468 21.30 -42.75 0.08
C VAL A 468 21.87 -44.02 -0.57
N GLU A 469 22.75 -44.72 0.14
CA GLU A 469 22.81 -46.18 0.02
C GLU A 469 21.79 -46.82 0.98
N PRO A 470 20.88 -47.67 0.48
CA PRO A 470 20.34 -48.74 1.28
C PRO A 470 20.65 -50.10 0.62
N SER A 471 21.38 -50.89 1.39
CA SER A 471 21.35 -52.34 1.50
C SER A 471 20.12 -53.06 0.89
N LYS A 472 20.41 -53.88 -0.13
CA LYS A 472 19.94 -55.26 -0.38
C LYS A 472 18.44 -55.66 -0.27
N ALA A 473 18.03 -56.32 -1.37
CA ALA A 473 17.38 -57.65 -1.48
C ALA A 473 15.87 -57.73 -1.85
N SER A 474 15.64 -58.07 -3.14
CA SER A 474 14.75 -59.12 -3.70
C SER A 474 13.47 -59.56 -2.97
N SER A 475 12.31 -59.53 -3.65
CA SER A 475 11.68 -60.70 -4.31
C SER A 475 10.23 -60.44 -4.82
N ASP A 476 10.00 -60.88 -6.06
CA ASP A 476 8.79 -61.49 -6.69
C ASP A 476 7.38 -60.85 -6.70
N SER A 477 6.98 -60.49 -7.94
CA SER A 477 5.72 -60.55 -8.72
C SER A 477 4.49 -61.35 -8.19
N PRO A 478 3.25 -61.32 -8.79
CA PRO A 478 2.87 -60.81 -10.13
C PRO A 478 1.49 -60.08 -10.28
N THR A 479 1.34 -59.53 -11.50
CA THR A 479 0.17 -59.08 -12.30
C THR A 479 -1.25 -59.60 -12.02
N ALA A 480 -2.25 -58.72 -12.22
CA ALA A 480 -3.53 -59.07 -12.86
C ALA A 480 -4.18 -57.89 -13.60
N ASN A 481 -4.57 -58.15 -14.85
CA ASN A 481 -5.29 -57.31 -15.82
C ASN A 481 -6.82 -57.25 -15.55
N VAL A 482 -7.50 -56.44 -16.38
CA VAL A 482 -8.87 -56.55 -16.95
C VAL A 482 -9.69 -55.27 -16.64
N SER A 483 -9.81 -54.27 -17.52
CA SER A 483 -10.49 -54.15 -18.84
C SER A 483 -11.95 -53.64 -18.77
N SER A 484 -12.29 -52.82 -19.78
CA SER A 484 -13.62 -52.49 -20.37
C SER A 484 -14.21 -51.15 -19.91
N ALA A 485 -14.15 -50.05 -20.67
CA ALA A 485 -14.72 -49.73 -22.00
C ALA A 485 -16.25 -49.47 -21.99
N ALA A 486 -16.67 -48.21 -22.21
CA ALA A 486 -17.50 -47.77 -23.36
C ALA A 486 -18.07 -46.33 -23.20
N ASN A 487 -17.62 -45.45 -24.10
CA ASN A 487 -18.31 -44.36 -24.80
C ASN A 487 -19.47 -43.58 -24.14
N VAL A 488 -19.31 -42.25 -23.98
CA VAL A 488 -20.16 -41.21 -24.61
C VAL A 488 -19.37 -39.88 -24.78
N SER A 489 -19.20 -39.48 -26.04
CA SER A 489 -19.11 -38.13 -26.62
C SER A 489 -17.97 -37.15 -26.25
N ASN A 490 -17.09 -37.00 -27.24
CA ASN A 490 -16.22 -35.85 -27.51
C ASN A 490 -16.95 -34.50 -27.47
N ALA A 491 -16.45 -33.58 -26.66
CA ALA A 491 -16.64 -32.14 -26.84
C ALA A 491 -15.30 -31.43 -26.63
N VAL A 492 -14.46 -31.42 -27.68
CA VAL A 492 -13.31 -30.50 -27.77
C VAL A 492 -13.86 -29.17 -28.26
N GLY A 493 -14.32 -28.34 -27.34
CA GLY A 493 -14.68 -26.94 -27.60
C GLY A 493 -13.45 -26.05 -27.44
N SER A 494 -12.86 -25.63 -28.56
CA SER A 494 -11.81 -24.60 -28.59
C SER A 494 -12.35 -23.28 -28.04
N LEU A 495 -11.69 -22.74 -27.00
CA LEU A 495 -12.08 -21.48 -26.37
C LEU A 495 -11.63 -20.25 -27.20
N PRO A 496 -12.45 -19.20 -27.33
CA PRO A 496 -12.07 -17.95 -27.99
C PRO A 496 -11.10 -17.10 -27.15
N SER A 497 -10.17 -16.44 -27.84
CA SER A 497 -9.20 -15.51 -27.28
C SER A 497 -9.80 -14.10 -27.19
N THR A 498 -10.31 -13.69 -26.03
CA THR A 498 -10.72 -12.29 -25.78
C THR A 498 -9.82 -11.62 -24.72
N THR A 499 -9.60 -10.32 -24.89
CA THR A 499 -8.62 -9.47 -24.20
C THR A 499 -9.21 -8.69 -23.01
N THR A 500 -10.32 -9.12 -22.43
CA THR A 500 -10.99 -8.40 -21.34
C THR A 500 -10.44 -8.81 -19.96
N THR A 501 -10.22 -7.83 -19.08
CA THR A 501 -10.01 -8.01 -17.63
C THR A 501 -11.19 -8.82 -17.07
N GLY A 502 -10.90 -9.90 -16.33
CA GLY A 502 -11.92 -10.82 -15.81
C GLY A 502 -12.91 -10.14 -14.86
N ARG A 503 -14.19 -10.54 -14.91
CA ARG A 503 -15.29 -10.00 -14.08
C ARG A 503 -15.04 -10.18 -12.57
N TYR A 504 -14.48 -11.32 -12.20
CA TYR A 504 -14.30 -11.70 -10.82
C TYR A 504 -12.95 -11.23 -10.29
N LEU A 505 -12.97 -10.67 -9.08
CA LEU A 505 -11.85 -10.05 -8.38
C LEU A 505 -11.25 -10.96 -7.32
N SER A 506 -12.05 -11.85 -6.75
CA SER A 506 -11.63 -12.81 -5.73
C SER A 506 -12.49 -14.08 -5.75
N LEU A 507 -11.98 -15.15 -5.13
CA LEU A 507 -12.73 -16.36 -4.84
C LEU A 507 -12.38 -16.91 -3.47
N VAL A 508 -13.33 -17.61 -2.85
CA VAL A 508 -13.10 -18.52 -1.72
C VAL A 508 -13.65 -19.89 -2.10
N GLY A 509 -12.87 -20.93 -1.82
CA GLY A 509 -13.27 -22.31 -2.07
C GLY A 509 -12.57 -23.28 -1.14
N GLN A 510 -12.95 -24.54 -1.28
CA GLN A 510 -12.40 -25.64 -0.50
C GLN A 510 -11.69 -26.62 -1.41
N ALA A 511 -10.43 -26.92 -1.10
CA ALA A 511 -9.62 -27.90 -1.79
C ALA A 511 -9.67 -29.26 -1.09
N GLN A 512 -9.85 -30.30 -1.90
CA GLN A 512 -9.71 -31.69 -1.52
C GLN A 512 -8.66 -32.35 -2.42
N SER A 513 -7.69 -33.04 -1.83
CA SER A 513 -6.66 -33.75 -2.58
C SER A 513 -7.23 -34.97 -3.30
N MET A 514 -6.67 -35.28 -4.47
CA MET A 514 -7.08 -36.36 -5.34
C MET A 514 -5.85 -37.09 -5.87
N ALA A 515 -5.93 -38.43 -5.96
CA ALA A 515 -4.86 -39.24 -6.52
C ALA A 515 -4.73 -39.08 -8.06
N THR A 516 -5.84 -38.80 -8.75
CA THR A 516 -5.86 -38.63 -10.21
C THR A 516 -6.75 -37.46 -10.61
N SER A 517 -6.51 -36.88 -11.78
CA SER A 517 -7.27 -35.73 -12.28
C SER A 517 -8.70 -36.05 -12.68
N GLY A 518 -9.05 -37.31 -12.96
CA GLY A 518 -10.37 -37.71 -13.48
C GLY A 518 -10.68 -37.18 -14.89
N GLU A 519 -11.84 -37.58 -15.44
CA GLU A 519 -12.30 -37.17 -16.78
C GLU A 519 -13.37 -36.06 -16.73
N GLY A 520 -13.68 -35.43 -17.88
CA GLY A 520 -14.80 -34.49 -18.04
C GLY A 520 -14.53 -33.02 -17.70
N TRP A 521 -13.27 -32.58 -17.67
CA TRP A 521 -12.90 -31.18 -17.40
C TRP A 521 -12.79 -30.34 -18.67
N LEU A 522 -13.38 -29.15 -18.67
CA LEU A 522 -13.09 -28.15 -19.69
C LEU A 522 -11.70 -27.56 -19.41
N ARG A 523 -10.81 -27.60 -20.41
CA ARG A 523 -9.40 -27.24 -20.27
C ARG A 523 -8.82 -26.70 -21.57
N SER A 524 -7.81 -25.83 -21.46
CA SER A 524 -7.14 -25.23 -22.63
C SER A 524 -5.83 -25.94 -23.04
N GLN A 525 -5.36 -26.93 -22.26
CA GLN A 525 -4.07 -27.60 -22.43
C GLN A 525 -4.15 -29.07 -22.00
N THR A 526 -3.16 -29.88 -22.38
CA THR A 526 -2.95 -31.24 -21.85
C THR A 526 -2.64 -31.18 -20.36
N LEU A 527 -3.25 -32.07 -19.56
CA LEU A 527 -3.00 -32.11 -18.12
C LEU A 527 -1.55 -32.53 -17.85
N PRO A 528 -0.78 -31.75 -17.06
CA PRO A 528 0.56 -32.16 -16.64
C PRO A 528 0.48 -33.29 -15.61
N THR A 529 1.55 -34.07 -15.46
CA THR A 529 1.67 -35.04 -14.38
C THR A 529 2.19 -34.32 -13.12
N PRO A 530 1.55 -34.47 -11.93
CA PRO A 530 2.10 -33.92 -10.69
C PRO A 530 3.52 -34.44 -10.44
N VAL A 531 4.43 -33.54 -10.07
CA VAL A 531 5.80 -33.90 -9.67
C VAL A 531 5.81 -34.42 -8.22
N PRO A 532 6.88 -35.10 -7.75
CA PRO A 532 6.96 -35.56 -6.36
C PRO A 532 6.72 -34.40 -5.36
N GLY A 533 5.85 -34.63 -4.38
CA GLY A 533 5.42 -33.61 -3.40
C GLY A 533 4.28 -32.70 -3.89
N GLN A 534 3.73 -32.94 -5.07
CA GLN A 534 2.50 -32.31 -5.55
C GLN A 534 1.38 -33.34 -5.75
N THR A 535 0.14 -32.90 -5.55
CA THR A 535 -1.06 -33.72 -5.77
C THR A 535 -2.11 -32.93 -6.55
N TRP A 536 -3.08 -33.64 -7.10
CA TRP A 536 -4.24 -33.01 -7.72
C TRP A 536 -5.18 -32.49 -6.65
N TYR A 537 -5.79 -31.35 -6.90
CA TYR A 537 -6.83 -30.77 -6.07
C TYR A 537 -8.10 -30.60 -6.87
N GLN A 538 -9.20 -31.02 -6.26
CA GLN A 538 -10.53 -30.57 -6.62
C GLN A 538 -10.90 -29.40 -5.70
N ILE A 539 -11.15 -28.23 -6.28
CA ILE A 539 -11.51 -27.02 -5.54
C ILE A 539 -12.99 -26.73 -5.80
N ASN A 540 -13.81 -26.86 -4.77
CA ASN A 540 -15.19 -26.39 -4.82
C ASN A 540 -15.22 -24.89 -4.53
N VAL A 541 -15.63 -24.08 -5.51
CA VAL A 541 -15.74 -22.62 -5.35
C VAL A 541 -17.04 -22.32 -4.63
N GLN A 542 -16.94 -21.76 -3.42
CA GLN A 542 -18.09 -21.49 -2.55
C GLN A 542 -18.53 -20.03 -2.64
N LEU A 543 -17.58 -19.09 -2.80
CA LEU A 543 -17.86 -17.66 -2.87
C LEU A 543 -17.01 -17.00 -3.97
N LEU A 544 -17.58 -15.98 -4.59
CA LEU A 544 -16.92 -15.13 -5.58
C LEU A 544 -17.12 -13.68 -5.24
N GLN A 545 -16.10 -12.86 -5.50
CA GLN A 545 -16.21 -11.42 -5.39
C GLN A 545 -16.18 -10.81 -6.80
N ASP A 546 -17.15 -9.94 -7.10
CA ASP A 546 -17.10 -9.06 -8.26
C ASP A 546 -17.23 -7.59 -7.81
N SER A 547 -17.44 -6.66 -8.75
CA SER A 547 -17.59 -5.23 -8.42
C SER A 547 -18.78 -4.91 -7.53
N SER A 548 -19.74 -5.83 -7.37
CA SER A 548 -20.91 -5.67 -6.50
C SER A 548 -20.71 -6.21 -5.08
N GLY A 549 -19.59 -6.88 -4.80
CA GLY A 549 -19.29 -7.48 -3.50
C GLY A 549 -19.16 -9.00 -3.57
N TRP A 550 -19.22 -9.65 -2.42
CA TRP A 550 -19.18 -11.10 -2.30
C TRP A 550 -20.54 -11.73 -2.55
N GLY A 551 -20.55 -12.87 -3.25
CA GLY A 551 -21.77 -13.63 -3.50
C GLY A 551 -21.50 -15.08 -3.89
N LEU A 552 -22.57 -15.86 -3.94
CA LEU A 552 -22.52 -17.23 -4.45
C LEU A 552 -22.26 -17.24 -5.96
N PRO A 553 -21.66 -18.32 -6.50
CA PRO A 553 -21.51 -18.46 -7.94
C PRO A 553 -22.85 -18.36 -8.70
N PRO A 554 -22.90 -17.70 -9.87
CA PRO A 554 -24.14 -17.54 -10.60
C PRO A 554 -24.70 -18.89 -11.06
N VAL A 555 -26.00 -19.10 -10.88
CA VAL A 555 -26.70 -20.36 -11.16
C VAL A 555 -26.71 -20.79 -12.64
N SER A 556 -26.31 -19.89 -13.56
CA SER A 556 -26.36 -20.10 -15.01
C SER A 556 -25.00 -19.94 -15.70
N ILE A 557 -23.90 -19.88 -14.95
CA ILE A 557 -22.58 -19.70 -15.55
C ILE A 557 -22.08 -21.01 -16.17
N THR A 558 -21.71 -20.96 -17.45
CA THR A 558 -21.11 -22.12 -18.12
C THR A 558 -19.63 -22.24 -17.75
N ALA A 559 -19.09 -23.46 -17.82
CA ALA A 559 -17.68 -23.72 -17.59
C ALA A 559 -16.77 -22.86 -18.50
N ALA A 560 -17.18 -22.62 -19.75
CA ALA A 560 -16.44 -21.80 -20.70
C ALA A 560 -16.45 -20.31 -20.34
N ASN A 561 -17.60 -19.77 -19.93
CA ASN A 561 -17.71 -18.38 -19.52
C ASN A 561 -16.93 -18.13 -18.24
N PHE A 562 -17.08 -19.00 -17.24
CA PHE A 562 -16.29 -18.88 -16.01
C PHE A 562 -14.79 -19.00 -16.29
N TRP A 563 -14.38 -19.93 -17.16
CA TRP A 563 -12.97 -20.08 -17.56
C TRP A 563 -12.44 -18.80 -18.21
N ALA A 564 -13.22 -18.11 -19.04
CA ALA A 564 -12.82 -16.85 -19.64
C ALA A 564 -12.72 -15.71 -18.59
N GLU A 565 -13.75 -15.58 -17.74
CA GLU A 565 -13.90 -14.49 -16.78
C GLU A 565 -12.97 -14.58 -15.57
N THR A 566 -12.36 -15.74 -15.29
CA THR A 566 -11.44 -15.95 -14.15
C THR A 566 -9.97 -16.06 -14.56
N ARG A 567 -9.58 -15.53 -15.72
CA ARG A 567 -8.19 -15.60 -16.21
C ARG A 567 -7.16 -14.95 -15.28
N SER A 568 -7.51 -13.83 -14.66
CA SER A 568 -6.70 -13.15 -13.65
C SER A 568 -6.61 -13.95 -12.35
N LEU A 569 -7.74 -14.43 -11.84
CA LEU A 569 -7.83 -15.14 -10.57
C LEU A 569 -7.02 -16.43 -10.54
N ARG A 570 -7.09 -17.22 -11.61
CA ARG A 570 -6.41 -18.54 -11.70
C ARG A 570 -4.90 -18.51 -11.54
N ARG A 571 -4.27 -17.33 -11.61
CA ARG A 571 -2.82 -17.13 -11.41
C ARG A 571 -2.46 -16.65 -10.01
N GLN A 572 -3.46 -16.39 -9.17
CA GLN A 572 -3.33 -15.74 -7.86
C GLN A 572 -3.92 -16.61 -6.74
N VAL A 573 -4.30 -17.85 -7.06
CA VAL A 573 -4.94 -18.77 -6.11
C VAL A 573 -3.89 -19.37 -5.19
N GLN A 574 -4.16 -19.32 -3.89
CA GLN A 574 -3.30 -19.84 -2.84
C GLN A 574 -4.07 -20.84 -1.97
N LEU A 575 -3.35 -21.85 -1.51
CA LEU A 575 -3.82 -22.88 -0.59
C LEU A 575 -3.47 -22.49 0.83
N PHE A 576 -4.42 -22.67 1.74
CA PHE A 576 -4.28 -22.37 3.16
C PHE A 576 -4.70 -23.58 3.99
N ARG A 577 -3.96 -23.83 5.08
CA ARG A 577 -4.34 -24.79 6.12
C ARG A 577 -4.64 -24.00 7.38
N GLY A 578 -5.92 -23.87 7.71
CA GLY A 578 -6.36 -22.86 8.66
C GLY A 578 -5.95 -21.47 8.19
N ASN A 579 -5.12 -20.77 8.98
CA ASN A 579 -4.64 -19.41 8.70
C ASN A 579 -3.21 -19.34 8.11
N GLN A 580 -2.60 -20.48 7.78
CA GLN A 580 -1.24 -20.53 7.25
C GLN A 580 -1.25 -20.77 5.73
N PRO A 581 -0.57 -19.92 4.94
CA PRO A 581 -0.39 -20.18 3.53
C PRO A 581 0.52 -21.41 3.34
N VAL A 582 0.03 -22.37 2.57
CA VAL A 582 0.75 -23.61 2.26
C VAL A 582 1.53 -23.46 0.95
N GLY A 583 0.95 -22.77 -0.03
CA GLY A 583 1.60 -22.54 -1.33
C GLY A 583 0.61 -22.11 -2.41
N GLY A 584 1.15 -21.68 -3.54
CA GLY A 584 0.35 -21.38 -4.73
C GLY A 584 -0.18 -22.66 -5.39
N ILE A 585 -1.35 -22.58 -6.03
CA ILE A 585 -1.91 -23.68 -6.82
C ILE A 585 -2.18 -23.23 -8.24
N THR A 586 -1.94 -24.12 -9.19
CA THR A 586 -2.15 -23.83 -10.62
C THR A 586 -3.42 -24.50 -11.11
N VAL A 587 -4.38 -23.72 -11.60
CA VAL A 587 -5.66 -24.22 -12.11
C VAL A 587 -5.52 -24.70 -13.56
N HIS A 588 -5.87 -25.96 -13.82
CA HIS A 588 -5.72 -26.65 -15.10
C HIS A 588 -7.05 -27.02 -15.78
N GLY A 589 -8.15 -27.06 -15.06
CA GLY A 589 -9.46 -27.38 -15.63
C GLY A 589 -10.62 -26.88 -14.79
N ILE A 590 -11.82 -26.92 -15.38
CA ILE A 590 -13.07 -26.52 -14.73
C ILE A 590 -14.23 -27.45 -15.10
N LYS A 591 -15.12 -27.65 -14.13
CA LYS A 591 -16.49 -28.15 -14.30
C LYS A 591 -17.45 -27.13 -13.73
N ALA A 592 -18.58 -26.93 -14.40
CA ALA A 592 -19.68 -26.11 -13.90
C ALA A 592 -20.98 -26.85 -14.15
N THR A 593 -21.75 -27.10 -13.09
CA THR A 593 -23.07 -27.75 -13.15
C THR A 593 -24.06 -26.91 -12.33
N GLY A 594 -24.89 -26.11 -12.99
CA GLY A 594 -25.74 -25.14 -12.28
C GLY A 594 -24.89 -24.08 -11.55
N SER A 595 -25.08 -23.95 -10.23
CA SER A 595 -24.26 -23.09 -9.35
C SER A 595 -22.96 -23.75 -8.87
N ASP A 596 -22.79 -25.06 -9.08
CA ASP A 596 -21.62 -25.77 -8.57
C ASP A 596 -20.45 -25.59 -9.53
N ILE A 597 -19.45 -24.83 -9.08
CA ILE A 597 -18.22 -24.59 -9.83
C ILE A 597 -17.08 -25.34 -9.16
N THR A 598 -16.43 -26.19 -9.94
CA THR A 598 -15.31 -26.98 -9.48
C THR A 598 -14.08 -26.72 -10.35
N LEU A 599 -12.96 -26.39 -9.72
CA LEU A 599 -11.68 -26.21 -10.39
C LEU A 599 -10.79 -27.43 -10.15
N LEU A 600 -10.08 -27.84 -11.20
CA LEU A 600 -9.01 -28.82 -11.11
C LEU A 600 -7.69 -28.07 -11.03
N ALA A 601 -6.90 -28.31 -10.00
CA ALA A 601 -5.61 -27.65 -9.80
C ALA A 601 -4.51 -28.63 -9.38
N ILE A 602 -3.25 -28.20 -9.52
CA ILE A 602 -2.09 -28.87 -8.92
C ILE A 602 -1.51 -27.95 -7.87
N GLY A 603 -1.12 -28.53 -6.74
CA GLY A 603 -0.52 -27.82 -5.61
C GLY A 603 0.35 -28.73 -4.74
N PRO A 604 1.02 -28.18 -3.72
CA PRO A 604 1.78 -28.96 -2.75
C PRO A 604 0.88 -29.99 -2.07
N GLU A 605 1.40 -31.19 -1.82
CA GLU A 605 0.67 -32.24 -1.12
C GLU A 605 0.43 -31.86 0.35
N ILE A 606 -0.83 -31.90 0.77
CA ILE A 606 -1.23 -31.73 2.16
C ILE A 606 -2.27 -32.75 2.57
N GLU A 607 -2.25 -33.07 3.87
CA GLU A 607 -3.23 -33.94 4.49
C GLU A 607 -4.46 -33.15 4.96
N GLY A 608 -5.64 -33.57 4.51
CA GLY A 608 -6.93 -33.03 4.96
C GLY A 608 -7.53 -31.96 4.05
N LEU A 609 -8.59 -31.32 4.54
CA LEU A 609 -9.29 -30.23 3.86
C LEU A 609 -8.47 -28.94 3.94
N ALA A 610 -8.53 -28.14 2.89
CA ALA A 610 -7.84 -26.87 2.82
C ALA A 610 -8.69 -25.75 2.22
N LEU A 611 -8.40 -24.55 2.68
CA LEU A 611 -9.01 -23.32 2.18
C LEU A 611 -8.25 -22.86 0.95
N VAL A 612 -8.99 -22.36 -0.04
CA VAL A 612 -8.46 -21.78 -1.25
C VAL A 612 -8.99 -20.36 -1.37
N THR A 613 -8.11 -19.39 -1.52
CA THR A 613 -8.49 -18.00 -1.78
C THR A 613 -7.50 -17.33 -2.72
N THR A 614 -7.90 -16.23 -3.34
CA THR A 614 -6.96 -15.30 -3.95
C THR A 614 -6.24 -14.46 -2.90
N GLY A 615 -4.99 -14.09 -3.18
CA GLY A 615 -4.17 -13.28 -2.27
C GLY A 615 -4.76 -11.89 -2.04
N ASN A 616 -4.67 -11.39 -0.79
CA ASN A 616 -5.12 -10.08 -0.31
C ASN A 616 -6.63 -9.86 -0.21
N SER A 617 -7.45 -10.88 -0.44
CA SER A 617 -8.91 -10.76 -0.36
C SER A 617 -9.48 -10.95 1.05
N LEU A 618 -8.67 -11.52 1.94
CA LEU A 618 -9.03 -11.84 3.33
C LEU A 618 -7.99 -11.23 4.28
N ARG A 619 -8.47 -10.66 5.38
CA ARG A 619 -7.66 -10.23 6.53
C ARG A 619 -7.77 -11.28 7.62
N TRP A 620 -6.74 -12.12 7.75
CA TRP A 620 -6.73 -13.24 8.69
C TRP A 620 -6.73 -12.77 10.15
N LEU A 621 -7.45 -13.49 11.01
CA LEU A 621 -7.51 -13.15 12.44
C LEU A 621 -6.13 -13.05 13.07
N ASN A 622 -5.20 -13.97 12.79
CA ASN A 622 -3.85 -13.95 13.34
C ASN A 622 -2.99 -12.74 12.93
N THR A 623 -3.42 -11.98 11.91
CA THR A 623 -2.73 -10.75 11.46
C THR A 623 -3.28 -9.48 12.11
N LEU A 624 -4.33 -9.60 12.92
CA LEU A 624 -4.89 -8.46 13.65
C LEU A 624 -3.91 -7.96 14.71
N PRO A 625 -3.99 -6.67 15.10
CA PRO A 625 -3.11 -6.08 16.11
C PRO A 625 -3.51 -6.53 17.53
N TRP A 626 -3.38 -7.83 17.79
CA TRP A 626 -3.73 -8.44 19.08
C TRP A 626 -2.86 -7.89 20.20
N GLN A 627 -3.51 -7.60 21.32
CA GLN A 627 -2.89 -7.23 22.58
C GLN A 627 -3.40 -8.18 23.67
N THR A 628 -2.73 -8.25 24.81
CA THR A 628 -3.31 -8.95 25.97
C THR A 628 -4.54 -8.17 26.43
N ALA A 629 -5.66 -8.86 26.69
CA ALA A 629 -6.86 -8.21 27.20
C ALA A 629 -6.54 -7.50 28.53
N PRO A 630 -6.84 -6.20 28.65
CA PRO A 630 -6.58 -5.48 29.89
C PRO A 630 -7.50 -6.01 30.99
N MET A 631 -6.92 -6.33 32.16
CA MET A 631 -7.65 -6.89 33.28
C MET A 631 -8.56 -5.81 33.93
N PRO A 632 -9.89 -6.01 33.99
CA PRO A 632 -10.81 -5.01 34.53
C PRO A 632 -10.59 -4.80 36.03
N ALA A 633 -10.72 -3.55 36.47
CA ALA A 633 -10.57 -3.17 37.88
C ALA A 633 -11.52 -3.94 38.81
N ILE A 634 -12.71 -4.30 38.31
CA ILE A 634 -13.75 -5.07 39.03
C ILE A 634 -13.21 -6.43 39.51
N PHE A 635 -12.25 -7.03 38.80
CA PHE A 635 -11.63 -8.32 39.14
C PHE A 635 -10.31 -8.19 39.93
N THR A 636 -9.77 -6.98 40.07
CA THR A 636 -8.54 -6.72 40.83
C THR A 636 -8.77 -6.45 42.32
N ALA A 637 -10.02 -6.32 42.76
CA ALA A 637 -10.37 -6.01 44.14
C ALA A 637 -10.35 -7.25 45.05
N ALA A 638 -9.18 -7.87 45.22
CA ALA A 638 -8.94 -8.86 46.27
C ALA A 638 -8.28 -8.17 47.48
N ASN A 639 -9.05 -7.36 48.22
CA ASN A 639 -8.91 -7.08 49.66
C ASN A 639 -9.92 -6.00 50.10
N PRO A 640 -11.02 -6.33 50.81
CA PRO A 640 -11.79 -5.32 51.51
C PRO A 640 -11.11 -5.04 52.85
N VAL A 641 -10.27 -4.00 52.91
CA VAL A 641 -10.02 -3.35 54.20
C VAL A 641 -11.20 -2.42 54.45
N SER A 642 -12.07 -2.84 55.36
CA SER A 642 -13.13 -2.00 55.90
C SER A 642 -12.52 -0.76 56.57
N THR A 643 -12.58 0.38 55.89
CA THR A 643 -12.55 1.68 56.57
C THR A 643 -13.75 2.48 56.10
N ASN A 644 -14.62 2.76 57.06
CA ASN A 644 -15.83 3.53 56.94
C ASN A 644 -15.56 4.93 56.37
N ASN A 645 -16.58 5.43 55.68
CA ASN A 645 -16.81 6.83 55.34
C ASN A 645 -15.80 7.47 54.39
N GLU A 646 -16.11 7.37 53.10
CA GLU A 646 -16.45 8.55 52.31
C GLU A 646 -17.10 8.10 51.01
N SER A 647 -18.21 8.72 50.65
CA SER A 647 -18.89 8.56 49.37
C SER A 647 -18.00 9.08 48.25
N VAL A 648 -17.10 8.21 47.78
CA VAL A 648 -16.37 8.38 46.54
C VAL A 648 -17.28 7.92 45.41
N THR A 649 -17.65 8.87 44.57
CA THR A 649 -18.35 8.67 43.30
C THR A 649 -17.70 7.53 42.50
N ALA A 650 -18.46 6.46 42.30
CA ALA A 650 -18.04 5.22 41.61
C ALA A 650 -17.80 5.38 40.09
N ASP A 651 -17.79 6.60 39.56
CA ASP A 651 -17.72 6.87 38.12
C ASP A 651 -16.30 7.07 37.56
N GLN A 652 -15.25 7.11 38.40
CA GLN A 652 -13.90 7.51 37.93
C GLN A 652 -12.82 6.41 37.92
N SER A 653 -13.13 5.16 38.24
CA SER A 653 -12.13 4.06 38.21
C SER A 653 -12.29 3.06 37.06
N LEU A 654 -13.27 3.24 36.17
CA LEU A 654 -13.56 2.31 35.06
C LEU A 654 -12.92 2.68 33.72
N ALA A 655 -12.37 3.90 33.57
CA ALA A 655 -11.93 4.42 32.27
C ALA A 655 -10.46 4.14 31.90
N THR A 656 -9.65 3.58 32.80
CA THR A 656 -8.19 3.46 32.61
C THR A 656 -7.74 2.33 31.67
N ALA A 657 -8.65 1.45 31.24
CA ALA A 657 -8.35 0.33 30.34
C ALA A 657 -8.90 0.48 28.91
N GLY A 658 -9.70 1.52 28.62
CA GLY A 658 -10.32 1.70 27.30
C GLY A 658 -11.34 0.63 26.90
N LEU A 659 -11.75 -0.25 27.82
CA LEU A 659 -12.87 -1.18 27.67
C LEU A 659 -14.09 -0.66 28.43
N ASP A 660 -15.27 -0.71 27.80
CA ASP A 660 -16.52 -0.41 28.47
C ASP A 660 -16.73 -1.39 29.66
N PRO A 661 -17.08 -0.92 30.87
CA PRO A 661 -17.37 -1.78 32.03
C PRO A 661 -18.39 -2.88 31.78
N LEU A 662 -19.29 -2.71 30.81
CA LEU A 662 -20.28 -3.72 30.43
C LEU A 662 -19.61 -4.94 29.79
N ILE A 663 -18.62 -4.76 28.91
CA ILE A 663 -18.00 -5.87 28.17
C ILE A 663 -17.46 -7.00 29.07
N PRO A 664 -16.68 -6.71 30.14
CA PRO A 664 -16.28 -7.72 31.11
C PRO A 664 -17.42 -8.51 31.76
N GLN A 665 -18.51 -7.83 32.10
CA GLN A 665 -19.69 -8.44 32.68
C GLN A 665 -20.37 -9.34 31.64
N GLU A 666 -20.45 -8.91 30.39
CA GLU A 666 -21.16 -9.65 29.35
C GLU A 666 -20.36 -10.92 28.98
N ILE A 667 -19.02 -10.83 28.94
CA ILE A 667 -18.13 -11.98 28.78
C ILE A 667 -18.38 -12.99 29.91
N SER A 668 -18.42 -12.54 31.17
CA SER A 668 -18.65 -13.46 32.29
C SER A 668 -20.00 -14.19 32.21
N GLN A 669 -21.06 -13.48 31.80
CA GLN A 669 -22.40 -14.03 31.66
C GLN A 669 -22.50 -14.99 30.47
N HIS A 670 -21.93 -14.62 29.32
CA HIS A 670 -21.95 -15.43 28.10
C HIS A 670 -21.15 -16.72 28.26
N LEU A 671 -20.03 -16.66 28.98
CA LEU A 671 -19.22 -17.83 29.29
C LEU A 671 -19.78 -18.65 30.45
N GLY A 672 -20.55 -18.04 31.35
CA GLY A 672 -21.07 -18.67 32.56
C GLY A 672 -19.96 -18.90 33.60
N LEU A 673 -18.98 -18.00 33.68
CA LEU A 673 -17.81 -18.13 34.56
C LEU A 673 -17.98 -17.30 35.84
N SER A 674 -17.44 -17.80 36.94
CA SER A 674 -17.35 -17.05 38.19
C SER A 674 -16.33 -15.91 38.10
N SER A 675 -16.38 -14.96 39.04
CA SER A 675 -15.40 -13.88 39.13
C SER A 675 -13.96 -14.39 39.28
N GLU A 676 -13.75 -15.53 39.95
CA GLU A 676 -12.43 -16.14 40.13
C GLU A 676 -11.94 -16.79 38.82
N GLN A 677 -12.83 -17.48 38.11
CA GLN A 677 -12.57 -18.06 36.81
C GLN A 677 -12.29 -17.00 35.74
N MET A 678 -12.96 -15.84 35.82
CA MET A 678 -12.68 -14.69 34.96
C MET A 678 -11.26 -14.16 35.16
N THR A 679 -10.79 -14.03 36.40
CA THR A 679 -9.40 -13.64 36.70
C THR A 679 -8.39 -14.61 36.11
N GLN A 680 -8.71 -15.90 36.09
CA GLN A 680 -7.88 -16.92 35.45
C GLN A 680 -7.94 -16.85 33.91
N LEU A 681 -9.05 -16.41 33.32
CA LEU A 681 -9.25 -16.33 31.88
C LEU A 681 -8.54 -15.11 31.24
N TYR A 682 -8.57 -13.93 31.86
CA TYR A 682 -8.08 -12.67 31.27
C TYR A 682 -6.64 -12.72 30.71
N PRO A 683 -5.65 -13.35 31.39
CA PRO A 683 -4.30 -13.50 30.85
C PRO A 683 -4.23 -14.29 29.54
N HIS A 684 -5.25 -15.11 29.27
CA HIS A 684 -5.39 -15.94 28.06
C HIS A 684 -6.35 -15.35 27.03
N LEU A 685 -6.83 -14.12 27.23
CA LEU A 685 -7.61 -13.40 26.22
C LEU A 685 -6.71 -12.48 25.42
N HIS A 686 -6.74 -12.64 24.10
CA HIS A 686 -6.23 -11.63 23.18
C HIS A 686 -7.34 -10.69 22.78
N TYR A 687 -7.01 -9.40 22.70
CA TYR A 687 -7.93 -8.31 22.46
C TYR A 687 -7.50 -7.49 21.25
N ALA A 688 -8.45 -7.07 20.43
CA ALA A 688 -8.26 -6.11 19.35
C ALA A 688 -9.47 -5.17 19.23
N SER A 689 -9.25 -3.91 18.86
CA SER A 689 -10.32 -2.95 18.55
C SER A 689 -10.27 -2.52 17.09
N LEU A 690 -11.41 -2.61 16.40
CA LEU A 690 -11.52 -2.40 14.96
C LEU A 690 -12.87 -1.76 14.64
N ASN A 691 -12.92 -0.82 13.70
CA ASN A 691 -14.20 -0.37 13.12
C ASN A 691 -14.61 -1.37 12.03
N LEU A 692 -15.53 -2.27 12.37
CA LEU A 692 -16.06 -3.33 11.53
C LEU A 692 -17.35 -2.92 10.83
N VAL A 693 -18.20 -2.13 11.48
CA VAL A 693 -19.54 -1.76 10.96
C VAL A 693 -19.47 -0.57 9.99
N GLY A 694 -18.40 0.23 10.06
CA GLY A 694 -18.15 1.34 9.14
C GLY A 694 -18.77 2.67 9.58
N ASP A 695 -19.31 2.75 10.79
CA ASP A 695 -19.97 3.94 11.36
C ASP A 695 -19.00 4.88 12.11
N GLY A 696 -17.74 4.47 12.28
CA GLY A 696 -16.72 5.24 12.98
C GLY A 696 -16.56 4.85 14.45
N ALA A 697 -17.45 4.02 14.99
CA ALA A 697 -17.25 3.36 16.26
C ALA A 697 -16.29 2.18 16.13
N THR A 698 -15.73 1.74 17.26
CA THR A 698 -14.85 0.56 17.31
C THR A 698 -15.53 -0.59 18.02
N GLU A 699 -15.60 -1.73 17.36
CA GLU A 699 -15.95 -3.01 17.93
C GLU A 699 -14.76 -3.63 18.67
N HIS A 700 -15.07 -4.43 19.68
CA HIS A 700 -14.11 -5.07 20.57
C HIS A 700 -14.09 -6.58 20.32
N LEU A 701 -12.96 -7.09 19.84
CA LEU A 701 -12.77 -8.50 19.53
C LEU A 701 -11.94 -9.17 20.62
N PHE A 702 -12.37 -10.34 21.06
CA PHE A 702 -11.67 -11.18 22.01
C PHE A 702 -11.48 -12.57 21.44
N THR A 703 -10.24 -13.07 21.40
CA THR A 703 -9.97 -14.48 21.07
C THR A 703 -9.29 -15.19 22.23
N ILE A 704 -9.69 -16.43 22.44
CA ILE A 704 -9.16 -17.32 23.48
C ILE A 704 -7.82 -17.88 23.00
N SER A 705 -6.74 -17.64 23.74
CA SER A 705 -5.40 -18.13 23.41
C SER A 705 -5.15 -19.56 23.89
N HIS A 706 -4.02 -20.16 23.52
CA HIS A 706 -3.65 -21.49 24.02
C HIS A 706 -3.16 -21.43 25.47
N GLY A 707 -3.20 -22.57 26.18
CA GLY A 707 -2.66 -22.69 27.54
C GLY A 707 -3.64 -22.35 28.66
N LEU A 708 -4.95 -22.38 28.40
CA LEU A 708 -5.95 -22.21 29.45
C LEU A 708 -5.92 -23.36 30.47
N PRO A 709 -6.25 -23.08 31.74
CA PRO A 709 -6.60 -24.10 32.71
C PRO A 709 -7.73 -24.99 32.19
N SER A 710 -7.55 -26.31 32.26
CA SER A 710 -8.54 -27.31 31.84
C SER A 710 -9.90 -27.14 32.56
N GLU A 711 -9.89 -26.50 33.73
CA GLU A 711 -11.05 -26.22 34.58
C GLU A 711 -12.06 -25.24 33.96
N LEU A 712 -11.63 -24.41 32.99
CA LEU A 712 -12.51 -23.45 32.32
C LEU A 712 -13.36 -24.10 31.22
N ALA A 713 -13.00 -25.31 30.75
CA ALA A 713 -13.71 -26.03 29.67
C ALA A 713 -13.94 -25.21 28.38
N LEU A 714 -13.09 -24.22 28.11
CA LEU A 714 -13.15 -23.38 26.91
C LEU A 714 -12.22 -23.91 25.82
N THR A 715 -12.61 -23.73 24.56
CA THR A 715 -11.82 -24.14 23.40
C THR A 715 -10.94 -22.97 22.94
N PRO A 716 -9.60 -23.15 22.79
CA PRO A 716 -8.72 -22.15 22.20
C PRO A 716 -9.11 -21.78 20.76
N GLY A 717 -8.80 -20.56 20.35
CA GLY A 717 -9.07 -20.05 19.00
C GLY A 717 -10.50 -19.54 18.77
N LYS A 718 -11.38 -19.64 19.78
CA LYS A 718 -12.73 -19.10 19.72
C LYS A 718 -12.75 -17.59 19.96
N THR A 719 -13.60 -16.89 19.22
CA THR A 719 -13.71 -15.43 19.16
C THR A 719 -15.09 -14.93 19.58
N ILE A 720 -15.13 -13.79 20.27
CA ILE A 720 -16.32 -12.96 20.51
C ILE A 720 -16.06 -11.56 19.95
N ILE A 721 -17.07 -10.95 19.36
CA ILE A 721 -17.05 -9.56 18.91
C ILE A 721 -18.18 -8.82 19.61
N PHE A 722 -17.85 -7.71 20.26
CA PHE A 722 -18.79 -6.80 20.88
C PHE A 722 -18.86 -5.49 20.10
N SER A 723 -20.04 -4.88 20.05
CA SER A 723 -20.20 -3.49 19.64
C SER A 723 -19.53 -2.55 20.64
N ASN A 724 -19.39 -1.28 20.26
CA ASN A 724 -18.93 -0.23 21.17
C ASN A 724 -19.86 0.01 22.39
N THR A 725 -21.07 -0.55 22.38
CA THR A 725 -22.06 -0.44 23.47
C THR A 725 -22.13 -1.70 24.34
N GLY A 726 -21.29 -2.71 24.05
CA GLY A 726 -21.26 -3.97 24.79
C GLY A 726 -22.21 -5.06 24.26
N GLU A 727 -22.92 -4.83 23.17
CA GLU A 727 -23.76 -5.85 22.53
C GLU A 727 -22.90 -6.91 21.83
N ILE A 728 -23.24 -8.20 21.96
CA ILE A 728 -22.55 -9.27 21.23
C ILE A 728 -22.98 -9.25 19.76
N LEU A 729 -22.07 -8.90 18.87
CA LEU A 729 -22.27 -8.95 17.42
C LEU A 729 -21.95 -10.33 16.83
N TYR A 730 -20.98 -11.03 17.42
CA TYR A 730 -20.59 -12.38 16.99
C TYR A 730 -20.00 -13.19 18.15
N SER A 731 -20.26 -14.50 18.19
CA SER A 731 -19.57 -15.42 19.09
C SER A 731 -19.57 -16.85 18.55
N ASP A 732 -18.43 -17.52 18.61
CA ASP A 732 -18.29 -18.93 18.21
C ASP A 732 -17.87 -19.88 19.35
N ILE A 733 -17.85 -19.39 20.59
CA ILE A 733 -17.34 -20.12 21.76
C ILE A 733 -18.05 -21.45 22.04
N ARG A 734 -19.33 -21.53 21.70
CA ARG A 734 -20.16 -22.74 21.88
C ARG A 734 -20.66 -23.32 20.56
N GLN A 735 -20.02 -22.93 19.46
CA GLN A 735 -20.42 -23.32 18.12
C GLN A 735 -19.34 -24.19 17.50
N GLU A 736 -19.75 -25.13 16.65
CA GLU A 736 -18.82 -25.96 15.86
C GLU A 736 -18.16 -25.19 14.71
N GLN A 737 -18.42 -23.87 14.63
CA GLN A 737 -17.81 -22.97 13.67
C GLN A 737 -16.69 -22.15 14.30
N SER A 738 -15.78 -21.63 13.49
CA SER A 738 -14.69 -20.76 13.95
C SER A 738 -14.51 -19.60 13.00
N LEU A 739 -14.38 -18.38 13.54
CA LEU A 739 -14.00 -17.22 12.73
C LEU A 739 -12.56 -17.41 12.25
N VAL A 740 -12.31 -17.16 10.96
CA VAL A 740 -10.98 -17.37 10.37
C VAL A 740 -10.39 -16.08 9.82
N ALA A 741 -11.22 -15.27 9.16
CA ALA A 741 -10.79 -14.03 8.55
C ALA A 741 -11.93 -13.00 8.47
N LEU A 742 -11.54 -11.77 8.16
CA LEU A 742 -12.42 -10.64 7.89
C LEU A 742 -12.26 -10.22 6.43
N THR A 743 -13.31 -9.75 5.79
CA THR A 743 -13.24 -9.21 4.42
C THR A 743 -14.18 -8.03 4.25
N ASP A 744 -13.87 -7.15 3.30
CA ASP A 744 -14.74 -6.03 2.96
C ASP A 744 -16.00 -6.56 2.23
N GLY A 745 -17.18 -6.09 2.64
CA GLY A 745 -18.45 -6.45 2.01
C GLY A 745 -18.62 -5.88 0.60
N GLY A 746 -17.84 -4.85 0.23
CA GLY A 746 -17.94 -4.15 -1.06
C GLY A 746 -18.18 -2.65 -0.87
N SER A 747 -18.41 -1.91 -1.97
CA SER A 747 -18.49 -0.43 -1.93
C SER A 747 -19.56 0.07 -0.95
N GLY A 748 -19.13 0.46 0.25
CA GLY A 748 -19.99 1.02 1.30
C GLY A 748 -20.73 -0.01 2.18
N GLN A 749 -20.30 -1.28 2.22
CA GLN A 749 -20.88 -2.30 3.11
C GLN A 749 -20.00 -2.58 4.34
N SER A 750 -20.64 -3.06 5.42
CA SER A 750 -19.99 -3.48 6.67
C SER A 750 -19.06 -4.68 6.44
N THR A 751 -18.08 -4.84 7.33
CA THR A 751 -17.11 -5.95 7.28
C THR A 751 -17.85 -7.28 7.35
N MET A 752 -17.53 -8.20 6.45
CA MET A 752 -18.03 -9.57 6.50
C MET A 752 -17.04 -10.48 7.22
N LEU A 753 -17.58 -11.43 7.98
CA LEU A 753 -16.87 -12.44 8.73
C LEU A 753 -16.79 -13.73 7.91
N LEU A 754 -15.58 -14.19 7.61
CA LEU A 754 -15.37 -15.51 7.03
C LEU A 754 -15.30 -16.55 8.14
N VAL A 755 -16.31 -17.39 8.20
CA VAL A 755 -16.47 -18.40 9.22
C VAL A 755 -16.31 -19.78 8.62
N GLU A 756 -15.46 -20.59 9.24
CA GLU A 756 -15.29 -21.99 8.92
C GLU A 756 -16.30 -22.83 9.70
N GLN A 757 -17.10 -23.60 8.99
CA GLN A 757 -17.98 -24.62 9.52
C GLN A 757 -17.49 -26.00 9.10
N PRO A 758 -17.99 -27.09 9.70
CA PRO A 758 -17.66 -28.45 9.27
C PRO A 758 -17.89 -28.63 7.76
N GLY A 759 -16.80 -28.62 7.00
CA GLY A 759 -16.81 -28.84 5.55
C GLY A 759 -17.18 -27.64 4.67
N ARG A 760 -17.38 -26.42 5.17
CA ARG A 760 -17.67 -25.24 4.32
C ARG A 760 -17.23 -23.91 4.94
N TYR A 761 -17.14 -22.88 4.09
CA TYR A 761 -16.92 -21.50 4.50
C TYR A 761 -18.14 -20.66 4.18
N ASP A 762 -18.60 -19.89 5.16
CA ASP A 762 -19.71 -18.95 5.02
C ASP A 762 -19.22 -17.52 5.28
N LEU A 763 -19.87 -16.55 4.63
CA LEU A 763 -19.73 -15.13 4.98
C LEU A 763 -20.93 -14.67 5.79
N ILE A 764 -20.67 -14.06 6.93
CA ILE A 764 -21.68 -13.49 7.82
C ILE A 764 -21.48 -11.97 7.83
N GLY A 765 -22.53 -11.20 7.55
CA GLY A 765 -22.49 -9.75 7.70
C GLY A 765 -22.60 -9.36 9.17
N LEU A 766 -21.86 -8.32 9.56
CA LEU A 766 -22.00 -7.64 10.85
C LEU A 766 -23.03 -6.53 10.80
#